data_AF-A0A923T1J0-F1
#
_entry.id   AF-A0A923T1J0-F1
#
_cell.length_a   1.000
_cell.length_b   1.000
_cell.length_c   1.000
_cell.angle_alpha   90.00
_cell.angle_beta   90.00
_cell.angle_gamma   90.00
#
_symmetry.space_group_name_H-M   'P 1'
#
loop_
_entity.id
_entity.type
_entity.pdbx_description
1 polymer ?
#
loop_
_entity_poly.entity_id
_entity_poly.type
_entity_poly.pdbx_seq_one_letter_code
_entity_poly.pdbx_strand_id
1 'polypeptide(L)'
;MAMGTAVMRHPSTCVSPALPLPPSVGTSYSIRDQHMSSNTPTMSSHQPGVRPRGIQRGLSWCAVLLLLLAPLLASAQLAQRYSVNTTGDVEMIGNTLLTCTNNSPNNCAQAQAGTVTADNNRAMGYVNIDNANLPATGVGGWTLYRNSSRATLSLPAGSTVLSAGLYWGGRAATTGAAATARETVYLRQPGGTSYQAITADAADVYTFTGQGAAASRPYTAFANVTTLIQSAGNGDYYVGGLTALTGNDGLGFYGGWGLIVVYENAGKPFRRLMVFDGDGGTVNNNTQPISVSGLLTPPIGNFDAYMGALVWEGDDGIGGDQFLLGGAGAVSPGALSDAQSPIGNFWNSRIARLGTLFTAKDPNYVNQFALDLKLVDISNIPANLGKPHVANNATTVDLSFTSTGDVYFPHALVFVSDLYRPEVVPTLEKTAVKVGGSPGPDLHPGDIIEYTIDFHNQGLDGAIRTVASDPIPAGLTYVPGSIQILQDDGDPSHVGSKTDATDADIAEFVAGDGPNGTLYFRVGNGATGGVPPPTVQGGTLLPGQGVILKYRATIDPGFGGGTITNVVSISHGSLTFPDDPDQTVSGTADTDVSVTPLPALLLAKTASPNAIPDAAGQTSQFTLTVHTYSDAVSGVNVTDTLPANWAYVAGSTTITLPGGGVITGVAADPTGMPGPNLSWNLGQNMAANQQMTIVFSAITTAAPGGDSINNAQASGTSGGGPLNANASATVGISNLLISKVANPTMASPGDTVTYTVTLTNNGSTRQSHLVVNDPLAAGTTYVPQSTVATGHVLIDADYFDQFPAIAFNGSNGSINWSGSPWTKTDSDPSVSNGSIRVVANAACTAGNCLRIRPQNTARFIYREADLTSAACSAAESVTLSYDYNNQLGAAAGDRAVSAFLYTGNTQRAPLGVFNISNQGTSGTVNYTLSGAEIAADTRIRFNITGTGGDSNTRYVYFDNVRFTCHNAATTPATRDNVPAGANPDLSSGVPSTLVTAGDKFALGPGQSMTVTYQVTVDAGATGQLVNTASASSPQTPNPIQGSATVLVPNPALTLTALTLTKSASPASVTQAGDVITYTFSVENTGNVTLTNVNVSDPLLGSLVCTPIASLAPGATASLSCTGNSYTVTQGDIDGNGGRAARRRADLR
;
A
#
# COMPACT_ATOMS: atom_id res chain seq x y z
N MET A 1 35.46 13.81 47.56
CA MET A 1 35.61 14.34 48.94
C MET A 1 34.45 13.82 49.79
N ALA A 2 34.76 13.50 51.04
CA ALA A 2 34.10 12.51 51.88
C ALA A 2 32.90 13.02 52.71
N MET A 3 31.98 12.09 53.01
CA MET A 3 31.19 11.83 54.26
C MET A 3 30.28 12.97 54.79
N GLY A 4 29.10 12.77 55.39
CA GLY A 4 28.24 11.68 55.92
C GLY A 4 26.96 12.42 56.45
N THR A 5 25.77 11.86 56.66
CA THR A 5 25.34 10.84 57.64
C THR A 5 23.82 10.66 57.53
N ALA A 6 23.35 9.45 57.84
CA ALA A 6 21.96 8.96 57.76
C ALA A 6 21.03 9.43 58.90
N VAL A 7 19.70 9.32 58.72
CA VAL A 7 18.75 8.96 59.79
C VAL A 7 17.61 8.07 59.25
N MET A 8 17.40 6.98 59.97
CA MET A 8 16.44 5.87 59.80
C MET A 8 15.24 6.10 60.74
N ARG A 9 14.00 5.73 60.38
CA ARG A 9 12.89 5.52 61.35
C ARG A 9 11.87 4.47 60.90
N HIS A 10 11.75 3.42 61.73
CA HIS A 10 10.55 2.67 62.13
C HIS A 10 10.56 2.64 63.69
N PRO A 11 9.49 2.30 64.47
CA PRO A 11 8.44 1.30 64.17
C PRO A 11 7.01 1.50 64.80
N SER A 12 6.09 0.55 64.50
CA SER A 12 4.98 -0.06 65.32
C SER A 12 3.62 0.61 65.64
N THR A 13 2.55 0.05 65.01
CA THR A 13 1.24 -0.51 65.48
C THR A 13 0.31 0.15 66.55
N CYS A 14 -1.01 0.26 66.27
CA CYS A 14 -2.13 -0.49 66.91
C CYS A 14 -3.60 0.02 66.64
N VAL A 15 -4.52 -0.92 66.30
CA VAL A 15 -5.94 -1.14 66.73
C VAL A 15 -7.15 -0.38 66.11
N SER A 16 -8.19 -1.18 65.76
CA SER A 16 -9.57 -0.90 65.23
C SER A 16 -10.51 -0.12 66.18
N PRO A 17 -11.75 0.32 65.79
CA PRO A 17 -12.95 -0.58 65.76
C PRO A 17 -14.16 -0.21 64.84
N ALA A 18 -15.01 -1.23 64.60
CA ALA A 18 -16.51 -1.31 64.56
C ALA A 18 -17.45 -0.41 63.69
N LEU A 19 -18.46 -1.10 63.13
CA LEU A 19 -19.69 -0.69 62.41
C LEU A 19 -20.67 0.22 63.21
N PRO A 20 -21.62 0.91 62.52
CA PRO A 20 -23.05 0.63 62.77
C PRO A 20 -24.02 0.72 61.57
N LEU A 21 -25.21 0.15 61.81
CA LEU A 21 -26.44 0.01 60.99
C LEU A 21 -27.18 1.34 60.68
N PRO A 22 -28.12 1.38 59.70
CA PRO A 22 -28.92 2.57 59.38
C PRO A 22 -30.30 2.59 60.08
N PRO A 23 -30.86 3.78 60.40
CA PRO A 23 -32.27 3.92 60.71
C PRO A 23 -33.09 4.59 59.60
N SER A 24 -34.38 4.33 59.68
CA SER A 24 -35.46 4.62 58.74
C SER A 24 -36.41 5.72 59.22
N VAL A 25 -37.12 6.34 58.27
CA VAL A 25 -38.47 6.99 58.34
C VAL A 25 -38.61 8.45 58.83
N GLY A 26 -39.39 9.25 58.07
CA GLY A 26 -40.21 10.35 58.57
C GLY A 26 -40.54 11.45 57.53
N THR A 27 -41.39 11.22 56.51
CA THR A 27 -42.82 11.64 56.39
C THR A 27 -43.19 13.09 56.74
N SER A 28 -43.92 13.75 55.79
CA SER A 28 -45.09 14.67 55.93
C SER A 28 -45.02 15.76 54.83
N TYR A 29 -46.07 16.29 54.20
CA TYR A 29 -47.53 16.18 54.29
C TYR A 29 -48.15 16.67 52.96
N SER A 30 -49.35 16.19 52.67
CA SER A 30 -50.24 16.49 51.54
C SER A 30 -50.85 17.91 51.59
N ILE A 31 -51.36 18.45 50.46
CA ILE A 31 -52.76 18.94 50.32
C ILE A 31 -53.06 19.48 48.88
N ARG A 32 -54.12 18.89 48.26
CA ARG A 32 -55.22 19.45 47.40
C ARG A 32 -54.90 20.22 46.10
N ASP A 33 -55.72 20.26 45.05
CA ASP A 33 -57.05 19.73 44.71
C ASP A 33 -57.31 20.05 43.20
N GLN A 34 -58.34 19.40 42.63
CA GLN A 34 -59.20 19.84 41.48
C GLN A 34 -58.93 19.34 40.05
N HIS A 35 -59.68 18.28 39.68
CA HIS A 35 -60.81 18.26 38.74
C HIS A 35 -60.76 18.93 37.34
N MET A 36 -61.22 18.13 36.36
CA MET A 36 -61.89 18.47 35.08
C MET A 36 -61.01 19.10 33.98
N SER A 37 -61.15 18.84 32.68
CA SER A 37 -62.01 17.98 31.86
C SER A 37 -61.54 18.10 30.40
N SER A 38 -61.62 17.00 29.64
CA SER A 38 -62.06 16.89 28.23
C SER A 38 -61.57 17.89 27.16
N ASN A 39 -60.91 17.40 26.10
CA ASN A 39 -61.58 17.15 24.80
C ASN A 39 -60.61 16.71 23.69
N THR A 40 -60.89 15.52 23.14
CA THR A 40 -60.57 15.01 21.78
C THR A 40 -61.33 15.78 20.69
N PRO A 41 -60.95 15.70 19.39
CA PRO A 41 -61.50 14.67 18.46
C PRO A 41 -60.43 14.06 17.51
N THR A 42 -60.36 12.74 17.24
CA THR A 42 -61.12 11.91 16.24
C THR A 42 -60.99 12.39 14.78
N MET A 43 -60.83 11.59 13.71
CA MET A 43 -61.19 10.18 13.48
C MET A 43 -60.70 9.65 12.09
N SER A 44 -60.66 8.31 11.98
CA SER A 44 -60.97 7.45 10.80
C SER A 44 -59.81 6.97 9.90
N SER A 45 -59.72 5.70 9.47
CA SER A 45 -60.75 4.66 9.30
C SER A 45 -60.18 3.22 9.22
N HIS A 46 -61.01 2.27 9.70
CA HIS A 46 -61.32 0.91 9.23
C HIS A 46 -60.30 -0.20 8.89
N GLN A 47 -60.39 -1.28 9.70
CA GLN A 47 -60.31 -2.69 9.27
C GLN A 47 -61.70 -3.27 8.90
N PRO A 48 -61.77 -4.42 8.20
CA PRO A 48 -62.48 -5.60 8.76
C PRO A 48 -61.89 -6.98 8.30
N GLY A 49 -62.14 -8.14 8.92
CA GLY A 49 -62.92 -8.48 10.11
C GLY A 49 -63.14 -10.01 10.36
N VAL A 50 -63.86 -10.26 11.47
CA VAL A 50 -64.87 -11.33 11.77
C VAL A 50 -64.36 -12.78 12.09
N ARG A 51 -64.35 -13.33 13.34
CA ARG A 51 -65.38 -13.72 14.39
C ARG A 51 -65.94 -15.18 14.22
N PRO A 52 -66.63 -15.87 15.21
CA PRO A 52 -66.95 -15.57 16.64
C PRO A 52 -67.08 -16.79 17.65
N ARG A 53 -67.53 -16.47 18.91
CA ARG A 53 -68.29 -17.24 19.97
C ARG A 53 -67.46 -18.12 20.94
N GLY A 54 -67.70 -18.22 22.26
CA GLY A 54 -68.65 -17.65 23.24
C GLY A 54 -68.78 -18.57 24.49
N ILE A 55 -69.14 -17.98 25.66
CA ILE A 55 -69.80 -18.57 26.87
C ILE A 55 -68.93 -18.93 28.12
N GLN A 56 -69.55 -18.65 29.29
CA GLN A 56 -69.11 -18.54 30.69
C GLN A 56 -69.03 -19.85 31.53
N ARG A 57 -68.36 -19.73 32.70
CA ARG A 57 -68.58 -20.36 34.05
C ARG A 57 -67.67 -21.52 34.51
N GLY A 58 -67.14 -21.38 35.75
CA GLY A 58 -66.80 -22.45 36.71
C GLY A 58 -65.29 -22.64 37.00
N LEU A 59 -64.66 -21.97 37.97
CA LEU A 59 -64.49 -22.29 39.42
C LEU A 59 -63.70 -23.56 39.79
N SER A 60 -62.67 -23.33 40.65
CA SER A 60 -61.99 -24.22 41.62
C SER A 60 -60.60 -24.78 41.26
N TRP A 61 -59.55 -24.79 42.10
CA TRP A 61 -59.33 -24.47 43.53
C TRP A 61 -57.81 -24.24 43.81
N CYS A 62 -57.54 -23.42 44.84
CA CYS A 62 -56.43 -23.42 45.82
C CYS A 62 -55.01 -23.94 45.47
N ALA A 63 -54.00 -23.06 45.61
CA ALA A 63 -52.64 -23.44 45.99
C ALA A 63 -52.24 -22.71 47.29
N VAL A 64 -52.24 -23.47 48.39
CA VAL A 64 -51.68 -23.07 49.70
C VAL A 64 -50.27 -23.65 49.81
N LEU A 65 -49.35 -22.78 50.22
CA LEU A 65 -48.10 -23.01 50.95
C LEU A 65 -47.76 -24.48 51.31
N LEU A 66 -46.63 -24.97 50.80
CA LEU A 66 -45.81 -25.98 51.48
C LEU A 66 -44.35 -25.55 51.36
N LEU A 67 -43.80 -25.06 52.48
CA LEU A 67 -42.36 -25.00 52.72
C LEU A 67 -41.80 -26.42 52.61
N LEU A 68 -41.13 -26.73 51.51
CA LEU A 68 -40.21 -27.86 51.43
C LEU A 68 -38.84 -27.37 51.91
N LEU A 69 -38.59 -27.50 53.22
CA LEU A 69 -37.24 -27.70 53.73
C LEU A 69 -36.78 -29.09 53.27
N ALA A 70 -36.28 -29.16 52.03
CA ALA A 70 -35.30 -30.19 51.70
C ALA A 70 -33.94 -29.68 52.22
N PRO A 71 -33.14 -30.48 52.93
CA PRO A 71 -31.72 -30.20 52.96
C PRO A 71 -31.24 -30.37 51.52
N LEU A 72 -31.01 -29.26 50.82
CA LEU A 72 -30.03 -29.23 49.75
C LEU A 72 -28.74 -29.69 50.42
N LEU A 73 -28.41 -30.98 50.25
CA LEU A 73 -27.05 -31.43 50.43
C LEU A 73 -26.25 -30.58 49.44
N ALA A 74 -25.60 -29.53 49.95
CA ALA A 74 -24.55 -28.85 49.23
C ALA A 74 -23.52 -29.93 48.91
N SER A 75 -23.53 -30.41 47.66
CA SER A 75 -22.45 -31.23 47.15
C SER A 75 -21.16 -30.45 47.37
N ALA A 76 -20.15 -31.07 47.97
CA ALA A 76 -18.82 -30.49 48.03
C ALA A 76 -18.40 -30.15 46.60
N GLN A 77 -18.09 -28.88 46.36
CA GLN A 77 -17.73 -28.37 45.04
C GLN A 77 -16.44 -27.59 45.19
N LEU A 78 -15.47 -27.84 44.30
CA LEU A 78 -14.24 -27.08 44.22
C LEU A 78 -14.57 -25.60 44.04
N ALA A 79 -14.02 -24.75 44.90
CA ALA A 79 -14.27 -23.32 44.92
C ALA A 79 -13.15 -22.57 44.19
N GLN A 80 -13.48 -21.42 43.60
CA GLN A 80 -12.47 -20.57 42.95
C GLN A 80 -11.50 -20.03 44.01
N ARG A 81 -10.23 -20.45 43.93
CA ARG A 81 -9.16 -20.00 44.83
C ARG A 81 -8.45 -18.77 44.30
N TYR A 82 -8.19 -18.72 43.00
CA TYR A 82 -7.45 -17.65 42.37
C TYR A 82 -7.94 -17.41 40.95
N SER A 83 -8.01 -16.14 40.54
CA SER A 83 -8.38 -15.78 39.18
C SER A 83 -7.77 -14.43 38.78
N VAL A 84 -7.22 -14.37 37.57
CA VAL A 84 -6.60 -13.15 37.02
C VAL A 84 -6.70 -13.13 35.50
N ASN A 85 -6.76 -11.92 34.93
CA ASN A 85 -6.56 -11.69 33.50
C ASN A 85 -5.18 -11.02 33.33
N THR A 86 -4.24 -11.70 32.68
CA THR A 86 -2.86 -11.20 32.50
C THR A 86 -2.20 -11.87 31.30
N THR A 87 -1.11 -11.29 30.78
CA THR A 87 -0.22 -12.01 29.85
C THR A 87 0.54 -13.05 30.64
N GLY A 88 0.19 -14.33 30.52
CA GLY A 88 0.70 -15.34 31.45
C GLY A 88 0.31 -16.78 31.15
N ASP A 89 0.64 -17.68 32.07
CA ASP A 89 0.35 -19.11 31.97
C ASP A 89 0.33 -19.76 33.36
N VAL A 90 0.03 -21.06 33.39
CA VAL A 90 0.14 -21.89 34.60
C VAL A 90 1.25 -22.94 34.42
N GLU A 91 1.98 -23.22 35.49
CA GLU A 91 2.91 -24.33 35.61
C GLU A 91 2.44 -25.30 36.70
N MET A 92 2.45 -26.59 36.41
CA MET A 92 2.00 -27.64 37.33
C MET A 92 3.10 -28.68 37.46
N ILE A 93 3.72 -28.76 38.62
CA ILE A 93 4.77 -29.74 38.91
C ILE A 93 4.41 -30.54 40.15
N GLY A 94 4.97 -31.73 40.32
CA GLY A 94 4.70 -32.56 41.48
C GLY A 94 5.44 -33.87 41.39
N ASN A 95 5.35 -34.65 42.46
CA ASN A 95 5.90 -36.01 42.45
C ASN A 95 5.28 -36.88 43.54
N THR A 96 5.41 -38.19 43.37
CA THR A 96 4.99 -39.16 44.38
C THR A 96 5.98 -39.20 45.55
N LEU A 97 5.47 -39.57 46.72
CA LEU A 97 6.23 -39.82 47.95
C LEU A 97 6.11 -41.28 48.40
N LEU A 98 5.25 -42.07 47.75
CA LEU A 98 5.10 -43.50 47.97
C LEU A 98 5.27 -44.26 46.64
N THR A 99 5.85 -45.44 46.71
CA THR A 99 5.97 -46.33 45.55
C THR A 99 5.96 -47.80 46.00
N CYS A 100 5.85 -48.73 45.06
CA CYS A 100 5.95 -50.15 45.38
C CYS A 100 7.35 -50.51 45.93
N THR A 101 7.41 -51.49 46.85
CA THR A 101 8.67 -51.87 47.54
C THR A 101 9.11 -53.33 47.35
N ASN A 102 8.25 -54.19 46.81
CA ASN A 102 8.53 -55.62 46.69
C ASN A 102 8.71 -56.05 45.22
N ASN A 103 9.80 -56.78 44.93
CA ASN A 103 10.14 -57.34 43.62
C ASN A 103 9.68 -58.81 43.39
N SER A 104 8.79 -59.36 44.24
CA SER A 104 8.28 -60.72 44.05
C SER A 104 6.84 -60.90 44.58
N PRO A 105 5.91 -61.47 43.78
CA PRO A 105 6.05 -61.82 42.36
C PRO A 105 6.02 -60.57 41.44
N ASN A 106 6.13 -59.37 42.03
CA ASN A 106 5.71 -58.10 41.46
C ASN A 106 6.87 -57.34 40.79
N ASN A 107 6.70 -57.16 39.49
CA ASN A 107 7.37 -56.30 38.53
C ASN A 107 7.54 -54.81 38.91
N CYS A 108 7.89 -54.45 40.15
CA CYS A 108 7.86 -53.07 40.65
C CYS A 108 8.69 -52.08 39.82
N ALA A 109 9.93 -52.42 39.43
CA ALA A 109 10.74 -51.55 38.57
C ALA A 109 10.11 -51.34 37.17
N GLN A 110 9.49 -52.39 36.61
CA GLN A 110 8.78 -52.30 35.34
C GLN A 110 7.51 -51.46 35.45
N ALA A 111 6.80 -51.57 36.59
CA ALA A 111 5.61 -50.80 36.91
C ALA A 111 5.94 -49.32 37.11
N GLN A 112 6.99 -49.01 37.87
CA GLN A 112 7.55 -47.66 38.01
C GLN A 112 7.92 -47.04 36.65
N ALA A 113 8.47 -47.84 35.75
CA ALA A 113 8.78 -47.43 34.38
C ALA A 113 7.56 -47.34 33.45
N GLY A 114 6.36 -47.72 33.91
CA GLY A 114 5.13 -47.76 33.10
C GLY A 114 5.15 -48.79 31.98
N THR A 115 6.07 -49.76 32.03
CA THR A 115 6.21 -50.83 31.01
C THR A 115 5.25 -52.00 31.24
N VAL A 116 4.66 -52.06 32.42
CA VAL A 116 3.61 -52.99 32.82
C VAL A 116 2.59 -52.22 33.65
N THR A 117 1.32 -52.50 33.37
CA THR A 117 0.20 -51.90 34.08
C THR A 117 0.15 -52.39 35.52
N ALA A 118 0.03 -51.47 36.47
CA ALA A 118 0.01 -51.77 37.91
C ALA A 118 -0.73 -50.69 38.71
N ASP A 119 -1.38 -51.13 39.77
CA ASP A 119 -2.10 -50.33 40.76
C ASP A 119 -1.29 -50.15 42.05
N ASN A 120 -1.81 -49.37 42.98
CA ASN A 120 -1.22 -49.17 44.30
C ASN A 120 -1.70 -50.20 45.37
N ASN A 121 -2.51 -51.20 44.99
CA ASN A 121 -2.97 -52.31 45.85
C ASN A 121 -1.84 -53.36 46.07
N ARG A 122 -0.68 -52.87 46.48
CA ARG A 122 0.57 -53.61 46.59
C ARG A 122 1.28 -53.19 47.87
N ALA A 123 2.38 -53.85 48.20
CA ALA A 123 3.22 -53.39 49.29
C ALA A 123 3.89 -52.05 48.91
N MET A 124 3.35 -50.97 49.44
CA MET A 124 3.82 -49.60 49.22
C MET A 124 4.82 -49.20 50.30
N GLY A 125 5.74 -48.31 49.97
CA GLY A 125 6.70 -47.73 50.91
C GLY A 125 7.20 -46.38 50.45
N TYR A 126 7.95 -45.73 51.31
CA TYR A 126 8.37 -44.35 51.10
C TYR A 126 9.43 -44.22 50.01
N VAL A 127 9.22 -43.24 49.14
CA VAL A 127 10.27 -42.62 48.33
C VAL A 127 11.02 -41.65 49.22
N ASN A 128 12.35 -41.73 49.25
CA ASN A 128 13.16 -40.79 50.02
C ASN A 128 14.50 -40.51 49.34
N ILE A 129 14.55 -39.41 48.59
CA ILE A 129 15.74 -39.00 47.84
C ILE A 129 16.66 -38.07 48.64
N ASP A 130 16.19 -37.47 49.72
CA ASP A 130 16.88 -36.43 50.48
C ASP A 130 16.76 -36.62 52.02
N ASN A 131 17.01 -37.86 52.46
CA ASN A 131 16.87 -38.24 53.87
C ASN A 131 17.78 -37.45 54.82
N ALA A 132 18.96 -37.01 54.34
CA ALA A 132 19.99 -36.38 55.15
C ALA A 132 19.59 -34.98 55.62
N ASN A 133 18.79 -34.27 54.84
CA ASN A 133 18.42 -32.87 55.11
C ASN A 133 17.02 -32.72 55.73
N LEU A 134 16.21 -33.78 55.73
CA LEU A 134 14.91 -33.80 56.40
C LEU A 134 15.06 -33.76 57.94
N PRO A 135 14.25 -32.95 58.66
CA PRO A 135 14.24 -32.93 60.12
C PRO A 135 13.94 -34.32 60.71
N ALA A 136 14.57 -34.64 61.84
CA ALA A 136 14.33 -35.90 62.54
C ALA A 136 12.97 -35.94 63.26
N THR A 137 12.46 -34.78 63.69
CA THR A 137 11.19 -34.60 64.40
C THR A 137 10.33 -33.58 63.68
N GLY A 138 9.03 -33.87 63.57
CA GLY A 138 8.07 -32.94 63.00
C GLY A 138 7.58 -31.87 63.98
N VAL A 139 6.75 -30.95 63.49
CA VAL A 139 5.98 -30.00 64.32
C VAL A 139 5.22 -30.77 65.40
N GLY A 140 5.35 -30.34 66.66
CA GLY A 140 4.77 -31.04 67.81
C GLY A 140 5.65 -32.15 68.44
N GLY A 141 6.88 -32.34 67.96
CA GLY A 141 7.90 -33.18 68.62
C GLY A 141 7.79 -34.69 68.35
N TRP A 142 6.94 -35.11 67.41
CA TRP A 142 6.79 -36.51 67.00
C TRP A 142 7.81 -36.91 65.91
N THR A 143 8.10 -38.21 65.78
CA THR A 143 9.08 -38.75 64.82
C THR A 143 8.61 -38.59 63.38
N LEU A 144 9.31 -37.81 62.55
CA LEU A 144 8.86 -37.51 61.20
C LEU A 144 8.89 -38.76 60.28
N TYR A 145 7.88 -38.90 59.42
CA TYR A 145 7.90 -39.88 58.34
C TYR A 145 8.98 -39.53 57.32
N ARG A 146 9.90 -40.45 57.07
CA ARG A 146 11.07 -40.21 56.21
C ARG A 146 10.76 -40.51 54.75
N ASN A 147 10.00 -39.62 54.12
CA ASN A 147 9.79 -39.56 52.67
C ASN A 147 10.20 -38.21 52.11
N SER A 148 10.71 -38.21 50.88
CA SER A 148 11.00 -37.00 50.09
C SER A 148 11.10 -37.32 48.60
N SER A 149 10.67 -36.36 47.77
CA SER A 149 10.86 -36.34 46.33
C SER A 149 11.05 -34.89 45.86
N ARG A 150 11.53 -34.69 44.62
CA ARG A 150 11.66 -33.36 44.01
C ARG A 150 10.97 -33.28 42.66
N ALA A 151 10.63 -32.05 42.29
CA ALA A 151 10.27 -31.64 40.94
C ALA A 151 10.90 -30.27 40.63
N THR A 152 11.26 -30.05 39.37
CA THR A 152 11.90 -28.81 38.92
C THR A 152 10.84 -27.85 38.38
N LEU A 153 10.75 -26.65 38.97
CA LEU A 153 9.97 -25.54 38.42
C LEU A 153 10.80 -24.80 37.37
N SER A 154 10.27 -24.65 36.16
CA SER A 154 10.94 -23.96 35.06
C SER A 154 10.01 -22.97 34.36
N LEU A 155 9.90 -21.77 34.90
CA LEU A 155 9.19 -20.65 34.29
C LEU A 155 10.06 -19.96 33.21
N PRO A 156 9.46 -19.45 32.12
CA PRO A 156 10.19 -18.64 31.14
C PRO A 156 10.91 -17.43 31.75
N ALA A 157 11.97 -16.96 31.09
CA ALA A 157 12.68 -15.76 31.54
C ALA A 157 11.74 -14.53 31.54
N GLY A 158 11.87 -13.67 32.56
CA GLY A 158 11.01 -12.50 32.74
C GLY A 158 9.63 -12.81 33.36
N SER A 159 9.40 -14.03 33.84
CA SER A 159 8.15 -14.37 34.52
C SER A 159 8.08 -13.84 35.96
N THR A 160 6.90 -13.37 36.36
CA THR A 160 6.54 -12.99 37.73
C THR A 160 5.50 -13.95 38.28
N VAL A 161 5.78 -14.61 39.40
CA VAL A 161 4.80 -15.50 40.07
C VAL A 161 3.70 -14.65 40.69
N LEU A 162 2.45 -14.94 40.34
CA LEU A 162 1.27 -14.24 40.85
C LEU A 162 0.55 -15.02 41.95
N SER A 163 0.52 -16.34 41.83
CA SER A 163 -0.07 -17.26 42.82
C SER A 163 0.66 -18.60 42.78
N ALA A 164 0.89 -19.20 43.94
CA ALA A 164 1.40 -20.56 44.03
C ALA A 164 0.75 -21.33 45.19
N GLY A 165 0.21 -22.51 44.86
CA GLY A 165 -0.45 -23.42 45.79
C GLY A 165 0.30 -24.73 45.92
N LEU A 166 0.66 -25.12 47.15
CA LEU A 166 1.22 -26.44 47.45
C LEU A 166 0.11 -27.35 47.95
N TYR A 167 -0.06 -28.49 47.29
CA TYR A 167 -1.09 -29.49 47.55
C TYR A 167 -0.42 -30.81 47.93
N TRP A 168 -0.98 -31.54 48.90
CA TRP A 168 -0.55 -32.89 49.21
C TRP A 168 -1.74 -33.76 49.62
N GLY A 169 -1.54 -35.08 49.55
CA GLY A 169 -2.58 -36.04 49.92
C GLY A 169 -2.00 -37.42 50.18
N GLY A 170 -2.78 -38.26 50.84
CA GLY A 170 -2.42 -39.64 51.16
C GLY A 170 -3.43 -40.29 52.10
N ARG A 171 -3.10 -41.49 52.61
CA ARG A 171 -3.89 -42.18 53.64
C ARG A 171 -3.19 -42.18 54.97
N ALA A 172 -3.89 -41.79 56.03
CA ALA A 172 -3.34 -41.75 57.38
C ALA A 172 -4.39 -42.03 58.46
N ALA A 173 -4.03 -41.98 59.74
CA ALA A 173 -5.00 -42.04 60.85
C ALA A 173 -5.63 -40.67 61.13
N THR A 174 -6.95 -40.64 61.38
CA THR A 174 -7.73 -39.40 61.66
C THR A 174 -7.75 -39.04 63.14
N THR A 175 -7.02 -39.78 63.98
CA THR A 175 -6.96 -39.55 65.43
C THR A 175 -5.51 -39.62 65.91
N GLY A 176 -5.24 -39.08 67.09
CA GLY A 176 -3.90 -39.04 67.67
C GLY A 176 -2.95 -38.09 66.95
N ALA A 177 -1.65 -38.23 67.20
CA ALA A 177 -0.61 -37.33 66.66
C ALA A 177 -0.56 -37.29 65.13
N ALA A 178 -0.91 -38.41 64.47
CA ALA A 178 -0.96 -38.49 63.01
C ALA A 178 -2.06 -37.60 62.41
N ALA A 179 -3.15 -37.33 63.13
CA ALA A 179 -4.24 -36.47 62.63
C ALA A 179 -3.76 -35.02 62.42
N THR A 180 -3.07 -34.46 63.41
CA THR A 180 -2.49 -33.11 63.34
C THR A 180 -1.31 -33.06 62.37
N ALA A 181 -0.53 -34.15 62.26
CA ALA A 181 0.64 -34.20 61.37
C ALA A 181 0.27 -34.23 59.87
N ARG A 182 -0.99 -34.47 59.49
CA ARG A 182 -1.47 -34.37 58.10
C ARG A 182 -1.49 -32.94 57.58
N GLU A 183 -1.61 -31.97 58.49
CA GLU A 183 -1.67 -30.55 58.16
C GLU A 183 -0.30 -30.02 57.72
N THR A 184 0.79 -30.78 57.84
CA THR A 184 2.14 -30.26 57.59
C THR A 184 2.94 -31.15 56.66
N VAL A 185 3.58 -30.52 55.67
CA VAL A 185 4.67 -31.08 54.87
C VAL A 185 5.91 -30.21 55.01
N TYR A 186 7.04 -30.65 54.47
CA TYR A 186 8.30 -29.94 54.54
C TYR A 186 8.77 -29.63 53.12
N LEU A 187 9.09 -28.36 52.86
CA LEU A 187 9.54 -27.88 51.56
C LEU A 187 11.00 -27.40 51.66
N ARG A 188 11.83 -27.76 50.69
CA ARG A 188 13.17 -27.19 50.50
C ARG A 188 13.23 -26.53 49.13
N GLN A 189 13.53 -25.24 49.14
CA GLN A 189 13.61 -24.40 47.94
C GLN A 189 14.88 -24.70 47.12
N PRO A 190 14.91 -24.30 45.84
CA PRO A 190 16.10 -24.33 45.00
C PRO A 190 17.33 -23.74 45.70
N GLY A 191 18.44 -24.48 45.72
CA GLY A 191 19.69 -24.06 46.35
C GLY A 191 19.69 -24.03 47.89
N GLY A 192 18.55 -24.27 48.55
CA GLY A 192 18.46 -24.35 50.02
C GLY A 192 19.05 -25.65 50.57
N THR A 193 19.66 -25.59 51.75
CA THR A 193 20.26 -26.77 52.42
C THR A 193 19.39 -27.37 53.53
N SER A 194 18.25 -26.75 53.86
CA SER A 194 17.35 -27.20 54.92
C SER A 194 15.90 -27.12 54.49
N TYR A 195 15.08 -28.02 55.01
CA TYR A 195 13.64 -27.99 54.86
C TYR A 195 12.97 -27.02 55.84
N GLN A 196 11.91 -26.35 55.38
CA GLN A 196 10.99 -25.58 56.22
C GLN A 196 9.63 -26.29 56.30
N ALA A 197 8.97 -26.21 57.44
CA ALA A 197 7.62 -26.72 57.60
C ALA A 197 6.62 -25.81 56.88
N ILE A 198 5.70 -26.41 56.12
CA ILE A 198 4.57 -25.77 55.46
C ILE A 198 3.31 -26.40 56.02
N THR A 199 2.50 -25.60 56.71
CA THR A 199 1.28 -26.05 57.40
C THR A 199 0.05 -25.50 56.71
N ALA A 200 -0.89 -26.37 56.37
CA ALA A 200 -2.22 -26.03 55.87
C ALA A 200 -3.08 -25.43 56.98
N ASP A 201 -3.98 -24.53 56.61
CA ASP A 201 -5.08 -24.16 57.50
C ASP A 201 -6.01 -25.37 57.70
N ALA A 202 -6.56 -25.53 58.90
CA ALA A 202 -7.42 -26.67 59.20
C ALA A 202 -8.66 -26.78 58.28
N ALA A 203 -9.12 -25.67 57.71
CA ALA A 203 -10.22 -25.63 56.74
C ALA A 203 -9.83 -26.14 55.35
N ASP A 204 -8.54 -26.15 55.03
CA ASP A 204 -7.96 -26.62 53.78
C ASP A 204 -7.40 -28.05 53.91
N VAL A 205 -7.78 -28.77 54.98
CA VAL A 205 -7.50 -30.20 55.15
C VAL A 205 -8.79 -31.00 55.09
N TYR A 206 -8.97 -31.78 54.04
CA TYR A 206 -10.17 -32.56 53.79
C TYR A 206 -9.92 -34.03 54.08
N THR A 207 -10.88 -34.72 54.70
CA THR A 207 -10.81 -36.16 54.99
C THR A 207 -12.03 -36.85 54.40
N PHE A 208 -11.79 -37.85 53.55
CA PHE A 208 -12.85 -38.61 52.90
C PHE A 208 -13.31 -39.74 53.81
N THR A 209 -14.47 -39.58 54.45
CA THR A 209 -14.93 -40.52 55.49
C THR A 209 -15.54 -41.81 54.96
N GLY A 210 -15.90 -41.84 53.67
CA GLY A 210 -16.54 -42.98 53.01
C GLY A 210 -15.58 -44.07 52.53
N GLN A 211 -14.26 -43.89 52.68
CA GLN A 211 -13.23 -44.82 52.22
C GLN A 211 -12.20 -45.08 53.32
N GLY A 212 -11.91 -46.35 53.60
CA GLY A 212 -10.97 -46.77 54.64
C GLY A 212 -11.47 -46.64 56.10
N ALA A 213 -10.72 -47.23 57.03
CA ALA A 213 -11.00 -47.12 58.47
C ALA A 213 -10.47 -45.79 59.03
N ALA A 214 -10.88 -45.40 60.25
CA ALA A 214 -10.34 -44.21 60.93
C ALA A 214 -8.80 -44.21 61.05
N ALA A 215 -8.18 -45.39 60.98
CA ALA A 215 -6.72 -45.54 60.98
C ALA A 215 -6.05 -45.28 59.60
N SER A 216 -6.79 -45.33 58.49
CA SER A 216 -6.25 -45.29 57.10
C SER A 216 -7.12 -44.48 56.12
N ARG A 217 -7.74 -43.39 56.57
CA ARG A 217 -8.60 -42.57 55.71
C ARG A 217 -7.80 -41.72 54.71
N PRO A 218 -8.27 -41.61 53.46
CA PRO A 218 -7.77 -40.63 52.51
C PRO A 218 -7.95 -39.21 53.03
N TYR A 219 -6.97 -38.37 52.76
CA TYR A 219 -7.03 -36.95 53.03
C TYR A 219 -6.29 -36.15 51.96
N THR A 220 -6.65 -34.89 51.85
CA THR A 220 -5.93 -33.89 51.06
C THR A 220 -5.71 -32.63 51.88
N ALA A 221 -4.72 -31.86 51.50
CA ALA A 221 -4.39 -30.61 52.17
C ALA A 221 -3.75 -29.61 51.20
N PHE A 222 -3.96 -28.32 51.48
CA PHE A 222 -3.44 -27.20 50.70
C PHE A 222 -2.78 -26.14 51.58
N ALA A 223 -1.71 -25.53 51.08
CA ALA A 223 -1.15 -24.30 51.63
C ALA A 223 -0.78 -23.31 50.51
N ASN A 224 -1.10 -22.03 50.73
CA ASN A 224 -0.62 -20.96 49.87
C ASN A 224 0.87 -20.71 50.14
N VAL A 225 1.70 -20.90 49.10
CA VAL A 225 3.16 -20.73 49.15
C VAL A 225 3.64 -19.62 48.21
N THR A 226 2.76 -18.73 47.77
CA THR A 226 3.05 -17.70 46.75
C THR A 226 4.32 -16.89 47.06
N THR A 227 4.42 -16.32 48.26
CA THR A 227 5.57 -15.52 48.69
C THR A 227 6.87 -16.31 48.70
N LEU A 228 6.78 -17.58 49.07
CA LEU A 228 7.91 -18.49 49.13
C LEU A 228 8.43 -18.79 47.72
N ILE A 229 7.54 -19.11 46.78
CA ILE A 229 7.92 -19.40 45.39
C ILE A 229 8.39 -18.13 44.68
N GLN A 230 7.77 -16.98 44.92
CA GLN A 230 8.24 -15.67 44.44
C GLN A 230 9.69 -15.40 44.86
N SER A 231 10.04 -15.71 46.11
CA SER A 231 11.40 -15.46 46.63
C SER A 231 12.45 -16.44 46.08
N ALA A 232 12.09 -17.70 45.84
CA ALA A 232 13.03 -18.72 45.39
C ALA A 232 13.17 -18.83 43.88
N GLY A 233 12.11 -18.56 43.12
CA GLY A 233 12.12 -18.62 41.66
C GLY A 233 12.26 -20.05 41.10
N ASN A 234 12.88 -20.17 39.93
CA ASN A 234 13.06 -21.44 39.23
C ASN A 234 14.04 -22.39 39.93
N GLY A 235 13.85 -23.69 39.73
CA GLY A 235 14.79 -24.73 40.14
C GLY A 235 14.12 -25.91 40.84
N ASP A 236 14.91 -26.69 41.57
CA ASP A 236 14.45 -27.89 42.25
C ASP A 236 13.76 -27.60 43.57
N TYR A 237 12.49 -27.97 43.68
CA TYR A 237 11.75 -27.96 44.91
C TYR A 237 11.63 -29.39 45.44
N TYR A 238 12.05 -29.59 46.70
CA TYR A 238 11.93 -30.88 47.37
C TYR A 238 10.79 -30.81 48.38
N VAL A 239 9.89 -31.78 48.36
CA VAL A 239 8.84 -31.92 49.36
C VAL A 239 9.02 -33.26 50.07
N GLY A 240 8.80 -33.28 51.38
CA GLY A 240 8.92 -34.48 52.17
C GLY A 240 8.26 -34.36 53.53
N GLY A 241 8.41 -35.39 54.35
CA GLY A 241 7.78 -35.44 55.68
C GLY A 241 6.26 -35.62 55.63
N LEU A 242 5.71 -36.11 54.51
CA LEU A 242 4.27 -36.37 54.36
C LEU A 242 3.82 -37.44 55.35
N THR A 243 2.71 -37.17 56.05
CA THR A 243 2.05 -38.16 56.91
C THR A 243 1.21 -39.11 56.07
N ALA A 244 1.72 -40.31 55.77
CA ALA A 244 1.01 -41.33 55.01
C ALA A 244 1.38 -42.75 55.47
N LEU A 245 0.46 -43.72 55.35
CA LEU A 245 0.69 -45.13 55.66
C LEU A 245 1.39 -45.87 54.52
N THR A 246 2.14 -46.91 54.89
CA THR A 246 2.83 -47.84 53.98
C THR A 246 2.38 -49.27 54.20
N GLY A 247 2.73 -50.19 53.31
CA GLY A 247 2.27 -51.58 53.32
C GLY A 247 1.15 -51.79 52.32
N ASN A 248 0.24 -52.72 52.62
CA ASN A 248 -0.95 -52.99 51.82
C ASN A 248 -2.12 -53.36 52.74
N ASP A 249 -3.23 -52.62 52.70
CA ASP A 249 -4.47 -52.95 53.41
C ASP A 249 -5.60 -53.40 52.48
N GLY A 250 -5.31 -53.60 51.19
CA GLY A 250 -6.27 -53.99 50.16
C GLY A 250 -7.00 -52.81 49.49
N LEU A 251 -6.83 -51.58 50.00
CA LEU A 251 -7.47 -50.38 49.46
C LEU A 251 -6.54 -49.46 48.66
N GLY A 252 -5.25 -49.81 48.59
CA GLY A 252 -4.24 -48.98 47.95
C GLY A 252 -3.68 -47.90 48.87
N PHE A 253 -2.36 -47.85 49.06
CA PHE A 253 -1.71 -46.75 49.77
C PHE A 253 -0.98 -45.84 48.79
N TYR A 254 -1.17 -44.54 48.98
CA TYR A 254 -0.58 -43.51 48.13
C TYR A 254 -0.14 -42.33 48.98
N GLY A 255 0.69 -41.50 48.37
CA GLY A 255 0.96 -40.18 48.88
C GLY A 255 1.90 -39.43 47.97
N GLY A 256 1.68 -38.13 47.85
CA GLY A 256 2.43 -37.28 46.95
C GLY A 256 2.08 -35.83 47.14
N TRP A 257 2.60 -35.00 46.25
CA TRP A 257 2.41 -33.55 46.28
C TRP A 257 2.35 -32.96 44.88
N GLY A 258 1.70 -31.80 44.76
CA GLY A 258 1.64 -30.98 43.57
C GLY A 258 1.82 -29.51 43.93
N LEU A 259 2.45 -28.75 43.04
CA LEU A 259 2.62 -27.31 43.09
C LEU A 259 2.03 -26.71 41.82
N ILE A 260 1.01 -25.88 41.97
CA ILE A 260 0.36 -25.16 40.87
C ILE A 260 0.78 -23.70 40.98
N VAL A 261 1.41 -23.17 39.94
CA VAL A 261 1.98 -21.82 39.89
C VAL A 261 1.34 -21.04 38.74
N VAL A 262 0.67 -19.94 39.06
CA VAL A 262 0.19 -18.96 38.08
C VAL A 262 1.22 -17.86 37.96
N TYR A 263 1.64 -17.53 36.73
CA TYR A 263 2.65 -16.51 36.49
C TYR A 263 2.28 -15.57 35.33
N GLU A 264 2.71 -14.32 35.46
CA GLU A 264 2.71 -13.31 34.40
C GLU A 264 4.03 -13.38 33.63
N ASN A 265 3.98 -13.22 32.31
CA ASN A 265 5.11 -13.06 31.43
C ASN A 265 4.67 -12.33 30.15
N ALA A 266 5.32 -11.20 29.83
CA ALA A 266 4.96 -10.38 28.67
C ALA A 266 5.09 -11.11 27.31
N GLY A 267 5.88 -12.20 27.23
CA GLY A 267 6.02 -13.04 26.05
C GLY A 267 4.91 -14.10 25.89
N LYS A 268 3.93 -14.16 26.80
CA LYS A 268 2.77 -15.05 26.73
C LYS A 268 1.53 -14.31 26.21
N PRO A 269 0.56 -15.02 25.59
CA PRO A 269 -0.73 -14.44 25.25
C PRO A 269 -1.42 -13.83 26.49
N PHE A 270 -2.32 -12.87 26.27
CA PHE A 270 -3.21 -12.39 27.33
C PHE A 270 -4.25 -13.48 27.61
N ARG A 271 -4.41 -13.88 28.87
CA ARG A 271 -5.19 -15.06 29.26
C ARG A 271 -6.03 -14.82 30.50
N ARG A 272 -7.12 -15.58 30.59
CA ARG A 272 -7.85 -15.87 31.82
C ARG A 272 -7.15 -17.06 32.48
N LEU A 273 -6.64 -16.87 33.69
CA LEU A 273 -6.00 -17.92 34.48
C LEU A 273 -6.81 -18.12 35.75
N MET A 274 -7.26 -19.35 36.00
CA MET A 274 -8.09 -19.67 37.15
C MET A 274 -7.61 -20.96 37.83
N VAL A 275 -7.64 -20.96 39.16
CA VAL A 275 -7.38 -22.14 40.00
C VAL A 275 -8.58 -22.33 40.91
N PHE A 276 -9.09 -23.56 40.94
CA PHE A 276 -10.14 -24.00 41.85
C PHE A 276 -9.60 -25.13 42.71
N ASP A 277 -9.95 -25.17 43.98
CA ASP A 277 -9.57 -26.27 44.87
C ASP A 277 -10.59 -26.48 45.99
N GLY A 278 -10.38 -27.51 46.80
CA GLY A 278 -11.27 -27.90 47.89
C GLY A 278 -11.60 -29.39 47.84
N ASP A 279 -12.77 -29.73 48.38
CA ASP A 279 -13.29 -31.10 48.33
C ASP A 279 -14.07 -31.33 47.03
N GLY A 280 -13.47 -32.08 46.09
CA GLY A 280 -14.11 -32.51 44.84
C GLY A 280 -14.97 -33.77 44.98
N GLY A 281 -15.15 -34.29 46.20
CA GLY A 281 -15.92 -35.48 46.50
C GLY A 281 -15.18 -36.79 46.25
N THR A 282 -15.89 -37.90 46.46
CA THR A 282 -15.38 -39.26 46.22
C THR A 282 -16.01 -39.84 44.97
N VAL A 283 -15.17 -40.16 43.98
CA VAL A 283 -15.59 -40.92 42.81
C VAL A 283 -15.50 -42.41 43.15
N ASN A 284 -16.59 -43.16 42.99
CA ASN A 284 -16.68 -44.61 43.20
C ASN A 284 -17.99 -45.12 42.57
N ASN A 285 -17.92 -45.64 41.34
CA ASN A 285 -19.11 -46.11 40.58
C ASN A 285 -20.26 -45.09 40.55
N ASN A 286 -19.90 -43.80 40.54
CA ASN A 286 -20.80 -42.66 40.53
C ASN A 286 -20.25 -41.57 39.60
N THR A 287 -21.03 -40.51 39.44
CA THR A 287 -20.63 -39.30 38.74
C THR A 287 -20.49 -38.18 39.76
N GLN A 288 -19.34 -37.53 39.79
CA GLN A 288 -19.10 -36.30 40.56
C GLN A 288 -19.13 -35.10 39.61
N PRO A 289 -20.25 -34.37 39.52
CA PRO A 289 -20.35 -33.18 38.69
C PRO A 289 -19.72 -31.96 39.39
N ILE A 290 -18.96 -31.18 38.64
CA ILE A 290 -18.39 -29.90 39.08
C ILE A 290 -18.73 -28.85 38.04
N SER A 291 -19.49 -27.82 38.41
CA SER A 291 -19.72 -26.67 37.53
C SER A 291 -18.61 -25.65 37.77
N VAL A 292 -17.95 -25.22 36.69
CA VAL A 292 -16.92 -24.18 36.74
C VAL A 292 -17.53 -22.91 36.15
N SER A 293 -17.56 -21.84 36.93
CA SER A 293 -18.15 -20.55 36.55
C SER A 293 -17.11 -19.43 36.60
N GLY A 294 -17.47 -18.26 36.05
CA GLY A 294 -16.55 -17.12 35.94
C GLY A 294 -15.51 -17.29 34.83
N LEU A 295 -15.79 -18.17 33.86
CA LEU A 295 -15.00 -18.31 32.65
C LEU A 295 -15.16 -17.07 31.78
N LEU A 296 -14.10 -16.77 31.03
CA LEU A 296 -14.11 -15.74 30.01
C LEU A 296 -13.42 -16.33 28.78
N THR A 297 -14.14 -16.41 27.67
CA THR A 297 -13.61 -16.89 26.39
C THR A 297 -13.95 -15.89 25.30
N PRO A 298 -13.11 -15.74 24.27
CA PRO A 298 -13.35 -14.83 23.17
C PRO A 298 -14.74 -15.03 22.54
N PRO A 299 -15.43 -13.94 22.17
CA PRO A 299 -16.79 -14.00 21.67
C PRO A 299 -16.89 -14.60 20.26
N ILE A 300 -15.81 -14.50 19.49
CA ILE A 300 -15.69 -15.02 18.12
C ILE A 300 -14.26 -15.52 17.88
N GLY A 301 -14.10 -16.35 16.85
CA GLY A 301 -12.80 -16.83 16.40
C GLY A 301 -12.25 -17.99 17.22
N ASN A 302 -11.15 -18.54 16.73
CA ASN A 302 -10.45 -19.63 17.38
C ASN A 302 -9.67 -19.10 18.59
N PHE A 303 -9.47 -19.89 19.63
CA PHE A 303 -8.63 -19.54 20.79
C PHE A 303 -8.12 -20.78 21.52
N ASP A 304 -6.96 -20.66 22.16
CA ASP A 304 -6.42 -21.74 22.99
C ASP A 304 -7.08 -21.76 24.37
N ALA A 305 -7.38 -22.96 24.86
CA ALA A 305 -7.87 -23.19 26.21
C ALA A 305 -7.41 -24.56 26.75
N TYR A 306 -7.12 -24.61 28.04
CA TYR A 306 -6.61 -25.80 28.71
C TYR A 306 -7.34 -26.04 30.02
N MET A 307 -7.57 -27.31 30.34
CA MET A 307 -8.13 -27.76 31.63
C MET A 307 -7.10 -28.59 32.36
N GLY A 308 -6.75 -28.19 33.57
CA GLY A 308 -5.85 -28.91 34.45
C GLY A 308 -6.57 -29.52 35.64
N ALA A 309 -6.05 -30.62 36.17
CA ALA A 309 -6.58 -31.28 37.34
C ALA A 309 -5.47 -31.94 38.17
N LEU A 310 -5.63 -31.90 39.49
CA LEU A 310 -4.90 -32.71 40.46
C LEU A 310 -5.90 -33.70 41.08
N VAL A 311 -5.63 -34.99 40.86
CA VAL A 311 -6.47 -36.10 41.31
C VAL A 311 -5.61 -37.12 42.05
N TRP A 312 -6.14 -37.65 43.14
CA TRP A 312 -5.51 -38.68 43.96
C TRP A 312 -6.24 -40.00 43.77
N GLU A 313 -5.52 -41.12 43.85
CA GLU A 313 -6.10 -42.47 43.78
C GLU A 313 -6.64 -42.89 42.42
N GLY A 314 -6.12 -42.34 41.32
CA GLY A 314 -6.32 -42.93 39.99
C GLY A 314 -5.23 -43.92 39.64
N ASP A 315 -5.57 -45.17 39.31
CA ASP A 315 -4.62 -46.25 39.04
C ASP A 315 -4.34 -46.46 37.55
N ASP A 316 -3.05 -46.67 37.18
CA ASP A 316 -2.72 -47.15 35.82
C ASP A 316 -3.31 -48.56 35.57
N GLY A 317 -3.41 -49.35 36.65
CA GLY A 317 -3.92 -50.73 36.74
C GLY A 317 -5.39 -50.94 36.35
N ILE A 318 -6.22 -49.94 36.61
CA ILE A 318 -7.68 -50.06 36.68
C ILE A 318 -8.29 -49.09 35.66
N GLY A 319 -9.21 -49.60 34.83
CA GLY A 319 -9.89 -48.79 33.81
C GLY A 319 -11.30 -48.38 34.23
N GLY A 320 -11.93 -47.55 33.40
CA GLY A 320 -13.27 -47.00 33.61
C GLY A 320 -13.28 -45.51 33.95
N ASP A 321 -12.10 -44.93 34.15
CA ASP A 321 -11.93 -43.54 34.57
C ASP A 321 -12.08 -42.57 33.40
N GLN A 322 -12.98 -41.60 33.56
CA GLN A 322 -13.20 -40.56 32.57
C GLN A 322 -13.26 -39.18 33.23
N PHE A 323 -12.79 -38.20 32.48
CA PHE A 323 -12.98 -36.79 32.76
C PHE A 323 -13.79 -36.18 31.63
N LEU A 324 -15.02 -35.76 31.91
CA LEU A 324 -15.95 -35.29 30.88
C LEU A 324 -16.09 -33.77 30.92
N LEU A 325 -16.19 -33.19 29.73
CA LEU A 325 -16.55 -31.79 29.51
C LEU A 325 -17.96 -31.71 28.90
N GLY A 326 -18.80 -30.86 29.48
CA GLY A 326 -20.17 -30.64 29.07
C GLY A 326 -20.74 -29.30 29.53
N GLY A 327 -22.06 -29.23 29.59
CA GLY A 327 -22.79 -27.99 29.89
C GLY A 327 -22.96 -27.07 28.69
N ALA A 328 -23.59 -25.91 28.91
CA ALA A 328 -23.95 -24.98 27.84
C ALA A 328 -22.73 -24.30 27.18
N GLY A 329 -21.61 -24.18 27.89
CA GLY A 329 -20.36 -23.62 27.36
C GLY A 329 -19.44 -24.63 26.69
N ALA A 330 -19.88 -25.88 26.46
CA ALA A 330 -19.10 -26.90 25.77
C ALA A 330 -19.63 -27.19 24.36
N VAL A 331 -18.72 -27.50 23.44
CA VAL A 331 -18.99 -28.00 22.10
C VAL A 331 -18.50 -29.44 22.00
N SER A 332 -19.27 -30.29 21.31
CA SER A 332 -19.00 -31.73 21.19
C SER A 332 -18.77 -32.40 22.55
N PRO A 333 -19.69 -32.25 23.54
CA PRO A 333 -19.48 -32.70 24.91
C PRO A 333 -19.18 -34.19 25.00
N GLY A 334 -18.31 -34.57 25.93
CA GLY A 334 -17.85 -35.96 26.07
C GLY A 334 -16.57 -36.10 26.90
N ALA A 335 -16.00 -37.30 26.86
CA ALA A 335 -14.79 -37.63 27.60
C ALA A 335 -13.54 -37.01 26.95
N LEU A 336 -12.76 -36.31 27.76
CA LEU A 336 -11.47 -35.74 27.41
C LEU A 336 -10.43 -36.87 27.29
N SER A 337 -9.44 -36.66 26.43
CA SER A 337 -8.32 -37.59 26.27
C SER A 337 -7.14 -36.93 25.58
N ASP A 338 -5.95 -37.47 25.85
CA ASP A 338 -4.72 -37.16 25.12
C ASP A 338 -3.79 -38.38 25.04
N ALA A 339 -2.57 -38.20 24.51
CA ALA A 339 -1.63 -39.30 24.32
C ALA A 339 -1.16 -39.98 25.62
N GLN A 340 -1.25 -39.30 26.77
CA GLN A 340 -0.91 -39.86 28.09
C GLN A 340 -2.14 -40.20 28.93
N SER A 341 -3.33 -39.79 28.51
CA SER A 341 -4.59 -39.89 29.26
C SER A 341 -5.68 -40.47 28.35
N PRO A 342 -5.72 -41.81 28.18
CA PRO A 342 -6.71 -42.47 27.33
C PRO A 342 -8.16 -42.26 27.81
N ILE A 343 -9.11 -42.25 26.88
CA ILE A 343 -10.54 -41.96 27.14
C ILE A 343 -11.24 -42.90 28.15
N GLY A 344 -10.71 -44.11 28.35
CA GLY A 344 -11.23 -45.11 29.29
C GLY A 344 -10.34 -45.35 30.50
N ASN A 345 -9.25 -44.59 30.64
CA ASN A 345 -8.45 -44.54 31.86
C ASN A 345 -7.74 -43.17 31.92
N PHE A 346 -8.52 -42.12 32.13
CA PHE A 346 -7.99 -40.76 32.14
C PHE A 346 -7.13 -40.50 33.38
N TRP A 347 -7.39 -41.15 34.51
CA TRP A 347 -6.63 -41.00 35.77
C TRP A 347 -5.72 -42.21 35.99
N ASN A 348 -4.73 -42.36 35.11
CA ASN A 348 -3.86 -43.54 35.04
C ASN A 348 -2.53 -43.38 35.79
N SER A 349 -2.53 -42.71 36.96
CA SER A 349 -1.32 -42.46 37.76
C SER A 349 -0.20 -41.71 37.02
N ARG A 350 -0.50 -40.68 36.23
CA ARG A 350 0.52 -39.93 35.45
C ARG A 350 0.53 -38.44 35.73
N ILE A 351 1.73 -37.88 35.69
CA ILE A 351 1.94 -36.43 35.59
C ILE A 351 2.22 -36.11 34.13
N ALA A 352 1.30 -35.40 33.48
CA ALA A 352 1.38 -35.11 32.05
C ALA A 352 0.84 -33.72 31.71
N ARG A 353 1.39 -33.12 30.68
CA ARG A 353 0.96 -31.83 30.15
C ARG A 353 0.79 -31.94 28.65
N LEU A 354 -0.43 -31.68 28.18
CA LEU A 354 -0.81 -31.64 26.76
C LEU A 354 -0.32 -32.90 26.02
N GLY A 355 -0.60 -34.08 26.57
CA GLY A 355 -0.17 -35.36 26.00
C GLY A 355 1.32 -35.69 26.14
N THR A 356 2.09 -34.98 26.97
CA THR A 356 3.52 -35.23 27.21
C THR A 356 3.79 -35.51 28.68
N LEU A 357 4.60 -36.54 29.00
CA LEU A 357 4.98 -36.85 30.38
C LEU A 357 5.89 -35.76 30.98
N PHE A 358 5.63 -35.39 32.23
CA PHE A 358 6.51 -34.53 32.99
C PHE A 358 7.67 -35.34 33.59
N THR A 359 8.89 -35.03 33.16
CA THR A 359 10.10 -35.84 33.50
C THR A 359 11.12 -35.11 34.37
N ALA A 360 10.97 -33.79 34.57
CA ALA A 360 11.86 -32.98 35.39
C ALA A 360 11.55 -33.17 36.88
N LYS A 361 11.71 -34.40 37.37
CA LYS A 361 11.40 -34.82 38.73
C LYS A 361 12.26 -36.01 39.13
N ASP A 362 12.40 -36.23 40.43
CA ASP A 362 13.17 -37.33 40.99
C ASP A 362 12.46 -37.89 42.23
N PRO A 363 12.09 -39.18 42.24
CA PRO A 363 12.29 -40.15 41.17
C PRO A 363 11.46 -39.85 39.91
N ASN A 364 12.02 -40.13 38.74
CA ASN A 364 11.34 -39.98 37.45
C ASN A 364 10.54 -41.23 37.07
N TYR A 365 9.65 -41.67 37.96
CA TYR A 365 8.71 -42.74 37.63
C TYR A 365 7.67 -42.26 36.63
N VAL A 366 7.22 -43.14 35.73
CA VAL A 366 6.09 -42.89 34.83
C VAL A 366 4.79 -43.12 35.59
N ASN A 367 4.65 -44.28 36.22
CA ASN A 367 3.53 -44.58 37.11
C ASN A 367 3.81 -43.97 38.50
N GLN A 368 2.97 -43.02 38.91
CA GLN A 368 3.08 -42.37 40.21
C GLN A 368 2.44 -43.16 41.36
N PHE A 369 1.74 -44.26 41.05
CA PHE A 369 0.90 -45.01 41.97
C PHE A 369 -0.07 -44.09 42.72
N ALA A 370 -1.16 -43.71 42.03
CA ALA A 370 -2.28 -42.93 42.57
C ALA A 370 -2.05 -41.40 42.71
N LEU A 371 -1.13 -40.81 41.94
CA LEU A 371 -1.07 -39.35 41.74
C LEU A 371 -1.22 -39.02 40.25
N ASP A 372 -2.26 -38.25 39.94
CA ASP A 372 -2.49 -37.68 38.62
C ASP A 372 -2.44 -36.15 38.69
N LEU A 373 -1.56 -35.56 37.88
CA LEU A 373 -1.45 -34.11 37.73
C LEU A 373 -1.38 -33.82 36.23
N LYS A 374 -2.50 -33.36 35.68
CA LYS A 374 -2.72 -33.33 34.24
C LYS A 374 -3.16 -31.97 33.76
N LEU A 375 -2.76 -31.60 32.54
CA LEU A 375 -3.27 -30.46 31.79
C LEU A 375 -3.62 -30.93 30.38
N VAL A 376 -4.88 -30.80 29.98
CA VAL A 376 -5.41 -31.28 28.69
C VAL A 376 -5.91 -30.12 27.83
N ASP A 377 -5.81 -30.31 26.52
CA ASP A 377 -6.27 -29.36 25.52
C ASP A 377 -7.79 -29.41 25.35
N ILE A 378 -8.45 -28.25 25.55
CA ILE A 378 -9.89 -28.02 25.34
C ILE A 378 -10.12 -26.78 24.45
N SER A 379 -9.11 -26.42 23.65
CA SER A 379 -9.07 -25.22 22.81
C SER A 379 -10.17 -25.24 21.75
N ASN A 380 -10.75 -24.07 21.48
CA ASN A 380 -11.68 -23.88 20.38
C ASN A 380 -10.91 -23.59 19.10
N ILE A 381 -10.35 -24.66 18.52
CA ILE A 381 -9.51 -24.59 17.32
C ILE A 381 -9.90 -25.70 16.35
N PRO A 382 -9.58 -25.58 15.04
CA PRO A 382 -9.93 -26.59 14.04
C PRO A 382 -9.50 -28.01 14.39
N ALA A 383 -8.37 -28.17 15.10
CA ALA A 383 -7.86 -29.48 15.53
C ALA A 383 -8.77 -30.21 16.54
N ASN A 384 -9.63 -29.49 17.25
CA ASN A 384 -10.50 -30.01 18.31
C ASN A 384 -11.98 -30.04 17.93
N LEU A 385 -12.39 -29.66 16.72
CA LEU A 385 -13.82 -29.65 16.31
C LEU A 385 -14.53 -31.00 16.49
N GLY A 386 -13.79 -32.12 16.37
CA GLY A 386 -14.30 -33.47 16.59
C GLY A 386 -14.11 -34.02 18.02
N LYS A 387 -13.61 -33.21 18.96
CA LYS A 387 -13.34 -33.55 20.35
C LYS A 387 -14.09 -32.60 21.29
N PRO A 388 -14.31 -32.95 22.57
CA PRO A 388 -14.88 -32.01 23.53
C PRO A 388 -13.96 -30.79 23.70
N HIS A 389 -14.52 -29.59 23.53
CA HIS A 389 -13.82 -28.32 23.70
C HIS A 389 -14.78 -27.22 24.19
N VAL A 390 -14.24 -26.09 24.60
CA VAL A 390 -15.04 -24.96 25.12
C VAL A 390 -15.54 -24.07 23.99
N ALA A 391 -16.77 -23.55 24.12
CA ALA A 391 -17.39 -22.65 23.16
C ALA A 391 -16.86 -21.21 23.28
N ASN A 392 -17.03 -20.42 22.21
CA ASN A 392 -17.00 -18.96 22.33
C ASN A 392 -18.10 -18.46 23.29
N ASN A 393 -17.88 -17.32 23.95
CA ASN A 393 -18.78 -16.75 24.98
C ASN A 393 -19.13 -17.68 26.16
N ALA A 394 -18.34 -18.72 26.42
CA ALA A 394 -18.56 -19.58 27.57
C ALA A 394 -18.26 -18.82 28.87
N THR A 395 -19.27 -18.70 29.73
CA THR A 395 -19.16 -18.15 31.10
C THR A 395 -19.14 -19.26 32.15
N THR A 396 -19.61 -20.46 31.78
CA THR A 396 -19.61 -21.67 32.59
C THR A 396 -19.34 -22.90 31.74
N VAL A 397 -18.77 -23.94 32.34
CA VAL A 397 -18.76 -25.31 31.80
C VAL A 397 -19.07 -26.30 32.92
N ASP A 398 -19.63 -27.44 32.55
CA ASP A 398 -19.83 -28.53 33.48
C ASP A 398 -18.76 -29.59 33.24
N LEU A 399 -18.11 -29.99 34.33
CA LEU A 399 -17.16 -31.08 34.36
C LEU A 399 -17.79 -32.25 35.09
N SER A 400 -17.40 -33.47 34.72
CA SER A 400 -17.82 -34.66 35.44
C SER A 400 -16.66 -35.63 35.56
N PHE A 401 -16.42 -36.07 36.80
CA PHE A 401 -15.51 -37.16 37.09
C PHE A 401 -16.33 -38.44 37.26
N THR A 402 -15.95 -39.49 36.54
CA THR A 402 -16.63 -40.79 36.60
C THR A 402 -15.63 -41.93 36.66
N SER A 403 -16.05 -43.01 37.31
CA SER A 403 -15.38 -44.31 37.22
C SER A 403 -16.39 -45.45 37.21
N THR A 404 -16.06 -46.55 36.56
CA THR A 404 -16.77 -47.83 36.66
C THR A 404 -15.94 -48.93 37.33
N GLY A 405 -14.75 -48.60 37.83
CA GLY A 405 -13.78 -49.60 38.31
C GLY A 405 -12.88 -49.13 39.44
N ASP A 406 -12.76 -47.81 39.65
CA ASP A 406 -11.79 -47.20 40.55
C ASP A 406 -12.45 -46.25 41.56
N VAL A 407 -11.68 -45.88 42.59
CA VAL A 407 -12.04 -44.91 43.62
C VAL A 407 -10.99 -43.82 43.73
N TYR A 408 -11.32 -42.61 43.26
CA TYR A 408 -10.39 -41.49 43.27
C TYR A 408 -11.00 -40.17 43.78
N PHE A 409 -10.13 -39.19 44.06
CA PHE A 409 -10.46 -37.96 44.77
C PHE A 409 -9.92 -36.72 44.03
N PRO A 410 -10.78 -35.97 43.32
CA PRO A 410 -10.40 -34.69 42.73
C PRO A 410 -10.12 -33.64 43.80
N HIS A 411 -9.03 -32.87 43.64
CA HIS A 411 -8.59 -31.90 44.66
C HIS A 411 -8.43 -30.48 44.13
N ALA A 412 -7.92 -30.31 42.91
CA ALA A 412 -7.77 -29.00 42.30
C ALA A 412 -8.03 -29.06 40.79
N LEU A 413 -8.50 -27.94 40.25
CA LEU A 413 -8.70 -27.69 38.82
C LEU A 413 -8.00 -26.40 38.41
N VAL A 414 -7.55 -26.36 37.17
CA VAL A 414 -6.97 -25.18 36.53
C VAL A 414 -7.72 -24.91 35.24
N PHE A 415 -8.15 -23.67 35.01
CA PHE A 415 -8.68 -23.26 33.73
C PHE A 415 -7.81 -22.16 33.14
N VAL A 416 -7.40 -22.35 31.89
CA VAL A 416 -6.64 -21.38 31.10
C VAL A 416 -7.41 -21.14 29.82
N SER A 417 -7.66 -19.88 29.46
CA SER A 417 -8.12 -19.51 28.12
C SER A 417 -7.41 -18.26 27.65
N ASP A 418 -7.07 -18.24 26.37
CA ASP A 418 -6.67 -17.00 25.70
C ASP A 418 -7.82 -15.99 25.77
N LEU A 419 -7.46 -14.73 26.00
CA LEU A 419 -8.37 -13.58 25.96
C LEU A 419 -7.90 -12.64 24.86
N TYR A 420 -8.86 -12.04 24.18
CA TYR A 420 -8.58 -11.04 23.17
C TYR A 420 -8.91 -9.65 23.69
N ARG A 421 -8.21 -8.64 23.16
CA ARG A 421 -8.47 -7.23 23.41
C ARG A 421 -8.41 -6.46 22.09
N PRO A 422 -9.17 -5.36 21.98
CA PRO A 422 -9.05 -4.44 20.86
C PRO A 422 -7.73 -3.67 20.95
N GLU A 423 -7.15 -3.33 19.80
CA GLU A 423 -5.93 -2.52 19.70
C GLU A 423 -6.09 -1.49 18.57
N VAL A 424 -6.57 -0.30 18.91
CA VAL A 424 -6.76 0.82 17.96
C VAL A 424 -5.68 1.90 18.08
N VAL A 425 -5.07 2.04 19.26
CA VAL A 425 -4.07 3.09 19.54
C VAL A 425 -2.79 2.96 18.72
N PRO A 426 -2.22 1.75 18.52
CA PRO A 426 -0.97 1.61 17.76
C PRO A 426 -1.06 2.02 16.28
N THR A 427 -2.27 2.15 15.75
CA THR A 427 -2.54 2.56 14.36
C THR A 427 -3.16 3.95 14.25
N LEU A 428 -3.39 4.63 15.38
CA LEU A 428 -3.97 5.95 15.39
C LEU A 428 -2.97 6.97 14.86
N GLU A 429 -3.29 7.53 13.71
CA GLU A 429 -2.51 8.58 13.05
C GLU A 429 -3.36 9.82 12.84
N LYS A 430 -2.72 10.99 12.94
CA LYS A 430 -3.33 12.28 12.62
C LYS A 430 -2.38 13.08 11.74
N THR A 431 -2.90 13.62 10.65
CA THR A 431 -2.13 14.41 9.68
C THR A 431 -2.81 15.74 9.39
N ALA A 432 -2.03 16.71 8.94
CA ALA A 432 -2.49 18.05 8.61
C ALA A 432 -1.92 18.49 7.26
N VAL A 433 -2.77 19.07 6.41
CA VAL A 433 -2.38 19.58 5.08
C VAL A 433 -3.02 20.93 4.78
N LYS A 434 -2.26 21.84 4.17
CA LYS A 434 -2.75 23.15 3.73
C LYS A 434 -3.73 23.00 2.56
N VAL A 435 -4.88 23.68 2.62
CA VAL A 435 -5.88 23.69 1.55
C VAL A 435 -5.64 24.88 0.60
N GLY A 436 -5.54 24.63 -0.71
CA GLY A 436 -5.68 25.67 -1.75
C GLY A 436 -4.48 26.58 -2.05
N GLY A 437 -3.24 26.23 -1.66
CA GLY A 437 -2.04 27.02 -1.94
C GLY A 437 -1.04 26.34 -2.90
N SER A 438 -0.16 27.13 -3.53
CA SER A 438 1.07 26.59 -4.16
C SER A 438 1.90 25.83 -3.11
N PRO A 439 2.61 24.75 -3.49
CA PRO A 439 3.43 23.99 -2.55
C PRO A 439 4.53 24.89 -1.98
N GLY A 440 4.36 25.28 -0.71
CA GLY A 440 5.29 26.10 0.06
C GLY A 440 5.20 25.68 1.54
N PRO A 441 6.33 25.70 2.28
CA PRO A 441 6.42 25.13 3.62
C PRO A 441 5.78 25.97 4.74
N ASP A 442 5.37 27.21 4.46
CA ASP A 442 5.00 28.17 5.50
C ASP A 442 3.47 28.38 5.58
N LEU A 443 2.87 27.95 6.69
CA LEU A 443 1.51 28.29 7.08
C LEU A 443 1.47 29.69 7.68
N HIS A 444 0.44 30.47 7.37
CA HIS A 444 0.26 31.83 7.86
C HIS A 444 -1.14 32.01 8.48
N PRO A 445 -1.33 33.01 9.36
CA PRO A 445 -2.64 33.42 9.82
C PRO A 445 -3.65 33.58 8.66
N GLY A 446 -4.81 32.93 8.77
CA GLY A 446 -5.85 32.89 7.74
C GLY A 446 -5.81 31.69 6.80
N ASP A 447 -4.73 30.90 6.78
CA ASP A 447 -4.69 29.64 6.01
C ASP A 447 -5.67 28.60 6.58
N ILE A 448 -6.21 27.75 5.70
CA ILE A 448 -7.06 26.62 6.08
C ILE A 448 -6.22 25.34 6.09
N ILE A 449 -6.33 24.59 7.19
CA ILE A 449 -5.71 23.28 7.39
C ILE A 449 -6.81 22.22 7.34
N GLU A 450 -6.53 21.14 6.64
CA GLU A 450 -7.34 19.93 6.61
C GLU A 450 -6.68 18.85 7.46
N TYR A 451 -7.40 18.37 8.46
CA TYR A 451 -6.95 17.28 9.32
C TYR A 451 -7.55 15.96 8.85
N THR A 452 -6.72 14.91 8.83
CA THR A 452 -7.17 13.52 8.63
C THR A 452 -6.79 12.71 9.85
N ILE A 453 -7.74 11.94 10.38
CA ILE A 453 -7.53 10.97 11.46
C ILE A 453 -7.77 9.57 10.89
N ASP A 454 -6.82 8.66 11.09
CA ASP A 454 -6.88 7.28 10.61
C ASP A 454 -6.60 6.34 11.78
N PHE A 455 -7.39 5.29 11.95
CA PHE A 455 -7.09 4.21 12.88
C PHE A 455 -7.78 2.91 12.51
N HIS A 456 -7.17 1.80 12.93
CA HIS A 456 -7.64 0.44 12.68
C HIS A 456 -7.58 -0.40 13.95
N ASN A 457 -8.60 -1.21 14.20
CA ASN A 457 -8.54 -2.21 15.25
C ASN A 457 -7.67 -3.40 14.78
N GLN A 458 -6.40 -3.42 15.17
CA GLN A 458 -5.47 -4.53 14.92
C GLN A 458 -5.54 -5.62 15.99
N GLY A 459 -6.32 -5.39 17.04
CA GLY A 459 -6.54 -6.36 18.10
C GLY A 459 -7.36 -7.54 17.62
N LEU A 460 -7.34 -8.62 18.41
CA LEU A 460 -8.10 -9.84 18.13
C LEU A 460 -9.53 -9.81 18.69
N ASP A 461 -9.92 -8.71 19.34
CA ASP A 461 -11.27 -8.50 19.88
C ASP A 461 -11.93 -7.26 19.28
N GLY A 462 -13.26 -7.20 19.32
CA GLY A 462 -14.00 -6.02 18.85
C GLY A 462 -13.81 -4.82 19.78
N ALA A 463 -13.55 -3.64 19.21
CA ALA A 463 -13.59 -2.36 19.90
C ALA A 463 -15.04 -1.85 19.90
N ILE A 464 -15.70 -1.86 21.06
CA ILE A 464 -17.09 -1.42 21.19
C ILE A 464 -17.16 0.01 21.73
N ARG A 465 -18.28 0.70 21.55
CA ARG A 465 -18.47 2.07 22.05
C ARG A 465 -17.36 3.00 21.55
N THR A 466 -16.91 2.80 20.32
CA THR A 466 -15.72 3.47 19.78
C THR A 466 -16.04 4.90 19.37
N VAL A 467 -15.33 5.86 19.98
CA VAL A 467 -15.53 7.30 19.78
C VAL A 467 -14.17 7.98 19.59
N ALA A 468 -14.06 8.78 18.54
CA ALA A 468 -12.95 9.73 18.38
C ALA A 468 -13.38 11.11 18.87
N SER A 469 -12.53 11.76 19.67
CA SER A 469 -12.73 13.09 20.23
C SER A 469 -11.53 13.97 19.95
N ASP A 470 -11.75 15.09 19.27
CA ASP A 470 -10.71 15.99 18.80
C ASP A 470 -11.01 17.46 19.19
N PRO A 471 -10.43 17.93 20.32
CA PRO A 471 -10.58 19.32 20.75
C PRO A 471 -9.82 20.26 19.83
N ILE A 472 -10.50 21.31 19.34
CA ILE A 472 -9.85 22.35 18.54
C ILE A 472 -8.96 23.21 19.44
N PRO A 473 -7.62 23.25 19.21
CA PRO A 473 -6.70 23.98 20.07
C PRO A 473 -6.80 25.50 19.86
N ALA A 474 -6.25 26.26 20.79
CA ALA A 474 -6.11 27.71 20.66
C ALA A 474 -5.27 28.09 19.43
N GLY A 475 -5.65 29.16 18.72
CA GLY A 475 -5.00 29.57 17.47
C GLY A 475 -5.64 28.98 16.20
N LEU A 476 -6.61 28.08 16.36
CA LEU A 476 -7.45 27.55 15.27
C LEU A 476 -8.93 27.81 15.53
N THR A 477 -9.66 28.09 14.46
CA THR A 477 -11.12 28.13 14.43
C THR A 477 -11.65 27.03 13.50
N TYR A 478 -12.57 26.20 13.98
CA TYR A 478 -13.23 25.16 13.17
C TYR A 478 -13.90 25.76 11.92
N VAL A 479 -13.83 25.07 10.77
CA VAL A 479 -14.52 25.46 9.54
C VAL A 479 -15.86 24.73 9.45
N PRO A 480 -17.01 25.40 9.58
CA PRO A 480 -18.32 24.77 9.53
C PRO A 480 -18.58 24.01 8.22
N GLY A 481 -19.28 22.89 8.32
CA GLY A 481 -19.66 21.99 7.22
C GLY A 481 -18.50 21.18 6.66
N SER A 482 -17.37 21.08 7.38
CA SER A 482 -16.18 20.39 6.90
C SER A 482 -16.04 18.94 7.37
N ILE A 483 -16.90 18.48 8.29
CA ILE A 483 -16.87 17.10 8.81
C ILE A 483 -17.17 16.11 7.69
N GLN A 484 -16.29 15.12 7.54
CA GLN A 484 -16.46 14.02 6.60
C GLN A 484 -15.91 12.72 7.19
N ILE A 485 -16.62 11.63 6.93
CA ILE A 485 -16.11 10.27 7.13
C ILE A 485 -15.74 9.72 5.76
N LEU A 486 -14.48 9.38 5.57
CA LEU A 486 -13.96 8.84 4.31
C LEU A 486 -14.06 7.32 4.28
N GLN A 487 -13.92 6.67 5.42
CA GLN A 487 -14.01 5.23 5.59
C GLN A 487 -14.57 4.90 6.98
N ASP A 488 -15.45 3.91 7.04
CA ASP A 488 -15.87 3.21 8.26
C ASP A 488 -16.17 1.76 7.87
N ASP A 489 -15.21 0.86 8.10
CA ASP A 489 -15.35 -0.54 7.73
C ASP A 489 -16.40 -1.29 8.58
N GLY A 490 -16.73 -0.73 9.77
CA GLY A 490 -17.76 -1.28 10.65
C GLY A 490 -19.15 -1.07 10.07
N ASP A 491 -19.40 0.09 9.46
CA ASP A 491 -20.62 0.37 8.71
C ASP A 491 -20.36 1.34 7.54
N PRO A 492 -20.22 0.84 6.30
CA PRO A 492 -19.94 1.67 5.13
C PRO A 492 -21.02 2.72 4.81
N SER A 493 -22.24 2.60 5.37
CA SER A 493 -23.29 3.61 5.19
C SER A 493 -22.97 4.95 5.88
N HIS A 494 -21.99 4.94 6.79
CA HIS A 494 -21.48 6.12 7.47
C HIS A 494 -20.61 7.02 6.60
N VAL A 495 -20.11 6.56 5.45
CA VAL A 495 -19.21 7.35 4.59
C VAL A 495 -19.94 8.55 3.96
N GLY A 496 -19.30 9.72 3.98
CA GLY A 496 -19.81 10.96 3.42
C GLY A 496 -19.70 12.15 4.37
N SER A 497 -20.23 13.29 3.93
CA SER A 497 -20.30 14.51 4.74
C SER A 497 -21.26 14.35 5.92
N LYS A 498 -20.94 15.01 7.02
CA LYS A 498 -21.77 15.09 8.23
C LYS A 498 -22.17 16.53 8.48
N THR A 499 -23.24 16.71 9.24
CA THR A 499 -23.64 18.01 9.76
C THR A 499 -22.74 18.37 10.93
N ASP A 500 -22.71 19.66 11.29
CA ASP A 500 -21.98 20.10 12.49
C ASP A 500 -22.83 19.99 13.75
N ALA A 501 -24.13 19.69 13.62
CA ALA A 501 -25.09 19.76 14.70
C ALA A 501 -25.17 18.44 15.46
N THR A 502 -25.55 18.49 16.73
CA THR A 502 -25.96 17.28 17.46
C THR A 502 -27.30 16.80 16.91
N ASP A 503 -27.26 15.99 15.86
CA ASP A 503 -28.45 15.42 15.21
C ASP A 503 -28.31 13.91 14.99
N ALA A 504 -29.14 13.33 14.12
CA ALA A 504 -29.15 11.89 13.89
C ALA A 504 -27.86 11.33 13.25
N ASP A 505 -26.98 12.18 12.76
CA ASP A 505 -25.68 11.76 12.26
C ASP A 505 -24.69 11.42 13.38
N ILE A 506 -23.62 10.74 12.99
CA ILE A 506 -22.67 10.14 13.92
C ILE A 506 -21.44 11.01 14.18
N ALA A 507 -21.45 12.28 13.76
CA ALA A 507 -20.35 13.18 14.06
C ALA A 507 -20.80 14.63 14.14
N GLU A 508 -20.32 15.38 15.12
CA GLU A 508 -20.76 16.74 15.40
C GLU A 508 -19.62 17.61 15.94
N PHE A 509 -19.83 18.93 15.88
CA PHE A 509 -18.99 19.90 16.55
C PHE A 509 -19.74 20.49 17.76
N VAL A 510 -19.17 20.30 18.96
CA VAL A 510 -19.76 20.83 20.21
C VAL A 510 -19.01 22.09 20.63
N ALA A 511 -19.65 23.24 20.43
CA ALA A 511 -19.12 24.53 20.87
C ALA A 511 -19.09 24.63 22.40
N GLY A 512 -18.01 25.19 22.96
CA GLY A 512 -17.84 25.39 24.40
C GLY A 512 -17.34 24.17 25.18
N ASP A 513 -17.14 23.04 24.51
CA ASP A 513 -16.44 21.87 25.06
C ASP A 513 -14.96 21.92 24.63
N GLY A 514 -14.06 22.23 25.56
CA GLY A 514 -12.66 22.57 25.25
C GLY A 514 -12.44 24.05 24.87
N PRO A 515 -11.22 24.46 24.51
CA PRO A 515 -10.86 25.87 24.33
C PRO A 515 -11.59 26.53 23.14
N ASN A 516 -11.68 25.84 21.98
CA ASN A 516 -12.36 26.34 20.78
C ASN A 516 -13.46 25.37 20.28
N GLY A 517 -14.00 24.52 21.16
CA GLY A 517 -14.95 23.45 20.82
C GLY A 517 -14.27 22.12 20.51
N THR A 518 -15.05 21.04 20.46
CA THR A 518 -14.56 19.67 20.27
C THR A 518 -15.38 18.95 19.20
N LEU A 519 -14.69 18.23 18.30
CA LEU A 519 -15.31 17.32 17.35
C LEU A 519 -15.47 15.93 17.97
N TYR A 520 -16.63 15.32 17.76
CA TYR A 520 -16.91 13.94 18.15
C TYR A 520 -17.26 13.12 16.93
N PHE A 521 -16.70 11.91 16.83
CA PHE A 521 -17.06 10.93 15.80
C PHE A 521 -17.39 9.59 16.47
N ARG A 522 -18.62 9.13 16.31
CA ARG A 522 -19.11 7.82 16.78
C ARG A 522 -19.01 6.84 15.62
N VAL A 523 -18.14 5.84 15.72
CA VAL A 523 -17.75 5.05 14.53
C VAL A 523 -17.99 3.56 14.74
N GLY A 524 -18.08 2.82 13.64
CA GLY A 524 -18.30 1.39 13.63
C GLY A 524 -19.78 0.99 13.65
N ASN A 525 -20.04 -0.31 13.53
CA ASN A 525 -21.38 -0.85 13.39
C ASN A 525 -22.25 -0.55 14.63
N GLY A 526 -23.46 -0.03 14.40
CA GLY A 526 -24.40 0.30 15.48
C GLY A 526 -24.12 1.62 16.20
N ALA A 527 -23.20 2.45 15.70
CA ALA A 527 -23.06 3.82 16.17
C ALA A 527 -24.38 4.58 15.97
N THR A 528 -24.79 5.38 16.95
CA THR A 528 -26.04 6.17 16.86
C THR A 528 -25.77 7.65 17.09
N GLY A 529 -26.40 8.51 16.30
CA GLY A 529 -26.33 9.96 16.46
C GLY A 529 -27.19 10.51 17.60
N GLY A 530 -27.05 11.80 17.85
CA GLY A 530 -28.05 12.60 18.59
C GLY A 530 -27.94 12.51 20.11
N VAL A 531 -26.88 11.89 20.62
CA VAL A 531 -26.61 11.77 22.05
C VAL A 531 -25.32 12.54 22.38
N PRO A 532 -25.42 13.72 23.02
CA PRO A 532 -24.23 14.48 23.41
C PRO A 532 -23.42 13.74 24.49
N PRO A 533 -22.11 14.03 24.60
CA PRO A 533 -21.26 13.50 25.67
C PRO A 533 -21.80 13.82 27.08
N PRO A 534 -21.54 12.96 28.09
CA PRO A 534 -20.72 11.75 28.06
C PRO A 534 -21.50 10.47 27.70
N THR A 535 -22.79 10.57 27.35
CA THR A 535 -23.69 9.43 27.08
C THR A 535 -23.46 8.75 25.72
N VAL A 536 -22.30 8.97 25.10
CA VAL A 536 -21.99 8.62 23.70
C VAL A 536 -22.01 7.11 23.48
N GLN A 537 -22.87 6.62 22.58
CA GLN A 537 -22.81 5.23 22.09
C GLN A 537 -22.13 5.21 20.71
N GLY A 538 -20.79 5.11 20.73
CA GLY A 538 -20.03 4.66 19.57
C GLY A 538 -20.42 3.24 19.15
N GLY A 539 -20.06 2.86 17.93
CA GLY A 539 -20.35 1.54 17.39
C GLY A 539 -19.27 0.50 17.72
N THR A 540 -19.30 -0.61 16.99
CA THR A 540 -18.35 -1.71 17.11
C THR A 540 -17.45 -1.78 15.87
N LEU A 541 -16.13 -1.80 16.10
CA LEU A 541 -15.11 -2.13 15.09
C LEU A 541 -14.52 -3.51 15.41
N LEU A 542 -14.82 -4.49 14.56
CA LEU A 542 -14.25 -5.83 14.65
C LEU A 542 -12.75 -5.85 14.28
N PRO A 543 -12.02 -6.92 14.62
CA PRO A 543 -10.64 -7.11 14.20
C PRO A 543 -10.42 -6.86 12.70
N GLY A 544 -9.44 -6.03 12.37
CA GLY A 544 -9.06 -5.63 11.02
C GLY A 544 -9.87 -4.47 10.41
N GLN A 545 -10.95 -4.02 11.06
CA GLN A 545 -11.75 -2.88 10.58
C GLN A 545 -11.10 -1.54 10.98
N GLY A 546 -11.14 -0.55 10.09
CA GLY A 546 -10.68 0.80 10.37
C GLY A 546 -11.61 1.90 9.89
N VAL A 547 -11.18 3.13 10.20
CA VAL A 547 -11.95 4.35 10.02
C VAL A 547 -11.02 5.49 9.63
N ILE A 548 -11.45 6.28 8.63
CA ILE A 548 -10.75 7.50 8.22
C ILE A 548 -11.71 8.67 8.31
N LEU A 549 -11.33 9.69 9.08
CA LEU A 549 -12.11 10.87 9.42
C LEU A 549 -11.41 12.13 8.93
N LYS A 550 -12.18 13.17 8.61
CA LYS A 550 -11.66 14.42 8.05
C LYS A 550 -12.46 15.64 8.49
N TYR A 551 -11.76 16.75 8.73
CA TYR A 551 -12.36 18.06 8.95
C TYR A 551 -11.36 19.19 8.62
N ARG A 552 -11.81 20.45 8.68
CA ARG A 552 -10.97 21.63 8.43
C ARG A 552 -11.02 22.62 9.58
N ALA A 553 -9.92 23.34 9.78
CA ALA A 553 -9.81 24.48 10.68
C ALA A 553 -8.98 25.59 10.03
N THR A 554 -9.32 26.85 10.33
CA THR A 554 -8.60 28.03 9.87
C THR A 554 -7.65 28.51 10.96
N ILE A 555 -6.43 28.90 10.58
CA ILE A 555 -5.50 29.57 11.51
C ILE A 555 -6.04 30.96 11.82
N ASP A 556 -6.18 31.27 13.11
CA ASP A 556 -6.77 32.54 13.55
C ASP A 556 -5.98 33.73 12.98
N PRO A 557 -6.64 34.75 12.37
CA PRO A 557 -5.95 35.90 11.76
C PRO A 557 -5.05 36.70 12.71
N GLY A 558 -5.29 36.62 14.02
CA GLY A 558 -4.50 37.27 15.06
C GLY A 558 -3.37 36.42 15.63
N PHE A 559 -3.12 35.22 15.10
CA PHE A 559 -2.08 34.33 15.60
C PHE A 559 -0.69 34.91 15.32
N GLY A 560 0.10 35.14 16.36
CA GLY A 560 1.41 35.79 16.28
C GLY A 560 2.55 34.93 15.71
N GLY A 561 2.23 33.72 15.21
CA GLY A 561 3.19 32.71 14.78
C GLY A 561 3.61 31.74 15.91
N GLY A 562 4.23 30.61 15.53
CA GLY A 562 4.62 29.52 16.43
C GLY A 562 4.06 28.17 16.01
N THR A 563 4.18 27.15 16.87
CA THR A 563 3.66 25.80 16.63
C THR A 563 2.27 25.64 17.27
N ILE A 564 1.34 25.07 16.51
CA ILE A 564 0.04 24.62 17.03
C ILE A 564 0.05 23.10 17.03
N THR A 565 -0.14 22.49 18.20
CA THR A 565 -0.28 21.04 18.36
C THR A 565 -1.75 20.69 18.48
N ASN A 566 -2.23 19.77 17.64
CA ASN A 566 -3.63 19.33 17.65
C ASN A 566 -3.71 17.84 17.98
N VAL A 567 -4.43 17.48 19.05
CA VAL A 567 -4.43 16.12 19.63
C VAL A 567 -5.81 15.48 19.52
N VAL A 568 -5.90 14.35 18.81
CA VAL A 568 -7.11 13.51 18.83
C VAL A 568 -6.97 12.44 19.90
N SER A 569 -8.09 12.06 20.51
CA SER A 569 -8.19 10.91 21.41
C SER A 569 -9.22 9.89 20.91
N ILE A 570 -8.94 8.59 21.04
CA ILE A 570 -9.92 7.52 20.80
C ILE A 570 -10.27 6.87 22.13
N SER A 571 -11.56 6.65 22.37
CA SER A 571 -12.08 5.88 23.51
C SER A 571 -12.88 4.69 23.00
N HIS A 572 -12.65 3.51 23.56
CA HIS A 572 -13.41 2.30 23.25
C HIS A 572 -13.44 1.33 24.45
N GLY A 573 -14.42 0.44 24.48
CA GLY A 573 -14.41 -0.76 25.33
C GLY A 573 -13.97 -2.00 24.55
N SER A 574 -14.02 -3.16 25.22
CA SER A 574 -13.76 -4.48 24.63
C SER A 574 -15.05 -5.27 24.48
N LEU A 575 -15.19 -5.99 23.37
CA LEU A 575 -16.32 -6.89 23.15
C LEU A 575 -16.27 -8.11 24.07
N THR A 576 -15.08 -8.58 24.45
CA THR A 576 -14.88 -9.65 25.44
C THR A 576 -15.18 -9.17 26.87
N PHE A 577 -14.99 -7.87 27.17
CA PHE A 577 -15.24 -7.27 28.49
C PHE A 577 -16.17 -6.03 28.37
N PRO A 578 -17.46 -6.21 28.00
CA PRO A 578 -18.32 -5.10 27.65
C PRO A 578 -18.63 -4.17 28.84
N ASP A 579 -18.64 -4.74 30.05
CA ASP A 579 -18.98 -4.08 31.30
C ASP A 579 -17.75 -3.58 32.10
N ASP A 580 -16.53 -3.76 31.59
CA ASP A 580 -15.31 -3.33 32.30
C ASP A 580 -15.06 -1.82 32.04
N PRO A 581 -15.21 -0.95 33.06
CA PRO A 581 -14.97 0.49 32.91
C PRO A 581 -13.48 0.84 32.87
N ASP A 582 -12.60 -0.01 33.42
CA ASP A 582 -11.15 0.23 33.50
C ASP A 582 -10.43 -0.07 32.16
N GLN A 583 -11.13 -0.70 31.20
CA GLN A 583 -10.64 -0.98 29.84
C GLN A 583 -11.07 0.07 28.81
N THR A 584 -11.47 1.26 29.25
CA THR A 584 -11.62 2.41 28.35
C THR A 584 -10.23 2.87 27.93
N VAL A 585 -9.61 2.13 27.01
CA VAL A 585 -8.27 2.45 26.52
C VAL A 585 -8.40 3.74 25.72
N SER A 586 -7.72 4.77 26.20
CA SER A 586 -7.57 6.04 25.51
C SER A 586 -6.18 6.12 24.90
N GLY A 587 -6.13 6.36 23.59
CA GLY A 587 -4.90 6.67 22.87
C GLY A 587 -4.99 8.08 22.31
N THR A 588 -3.84 8.73 22.17
CA THR A 588 -3.76 10.06 21.56
C THR A 588 -2.79 10.06 20.39
N ALA A 589 -3.14 10.76 19.33
CA ALA A 589 -2.20 11.15 18.27
C ALA A 589 -2.24 12.65 18.09
N ASP A 590 -1.07 13.24 17.91
CA ASP A 590 -0.88 14.67 17.71
C ASP A 590 -0.28 14.97 16.34
N THR A 591 -0.51 16.20 15.89
CA THR A 591 0.17 16.72 14.72
C THR A 591 0.50 18.19 14.95
N ASP A 592 1.74 18.55 14.64
CA ASP A 592 2.27 19.90 14.80
C ASP A 592 2.22 20.65 13.47
N VAL A 593 1.69 21.87 13.52
CA VAL A 593 1.75 22.79 12.39
C VAL A 593 2.50 24.06 12.79
N SER A 594 3.54 24.40 12.03
CA SER A 594 4.37 25.59 12.27
C SER A 594 3.83 26.76 11.45
N VAL A 595 3.49 27.85 12.14
CA VAL A 595 2.88 29.05 11.56
C VAL A 595 3.86 30.21 11.62
N THR A 596 4.10 30.84 10.48
CA THR A 596 4.91 32.05 10.34
C THR A 596 4.01 33.28 10.44
N PRO A 597 4.37 34.29 11.26
CA PRO A 597 3.60 35.53 11.33
C PRO A 597 3.68 36.31 10.01
N LEU A 598 2.58 36.98 9.64
CA LEU A 598 2.56 37.83 8.45
C LEU A 598 3.45 39.08 8.65
N PRO A 599 4.34 39.41 7.69
CA PRO A 599 5.13 40.63 7.76
C PRO A 599 4.28 41.88 7.47
N ALA A 600 4.67 43.04 8.02
CA ALA A 600 3.98 44.31 7.79
C ALA A 600 3.96 44.76 6.31
N LEU A 601 4.98 44.38 5.53
CA LEU A 601 5.12 44.68 4.10
C LEU A 601 5.56 43.41 3.36
N LEU A 602 4.85 43.06 2.29
CA LEU A 602 5.18 41.95 1.38
C LEU A 602 5.24 42.45 -0.06
N LEU A 603 6.15 41.86 -0.84
CA LEU A 603 6.24 42.08 -2.28
C LEU A 603 6.15 40.71 -2.98
N ALA A 604 5.35 40.63 -4.03
CA ALA A 604 5.33 39.52 -4.98
C ALA A 604 5.65 40.03 -6.38
N LYS A 605 6.27 39.17 -7.21
CA LYS A 605 6.64 39.48 -8.59
C LYS A 605 6.34 38.30 -9.49
N THR A 606 5.71 38.56 -10.64
CA THR A 606 5.46 37.55 -11.68
C THR A 606 5.90 38.08 -13.05
N ALA A 607 6.08 37.18 -14.02
CA ALA A 607 6.44 37.49 -15.41
C ALA A 607 5.49 36.79 -16.39
N SER A 608 5.13 37.45 -17.50
CA SER A 608 4.25 36.92 -18.53
C SER A 608 4.58 37.49 -19.92
N PRO A 609 4.92 36.67 -20.93
CA PRO A 609 5.17 35.24 -20.80
C PRO A 609 6.37 34.98 -19.87
N ASN A 610 6.29 33.91 -19.09
CA ASN A 610 7.37 33.48 -18.20
C ASN A 610 8.46 32.67 -18.94
N ALA A 611 8.35 32.54 -20.27
CA ALA A 611 9.39 31.99 -21.12
C ALA A 611 9.40 32.65 -22.50
N ILE A 612 10.59 32.87 -23.05
CA ILE A 612 10.81 33.51 -24.37
C ILE A 612 11.92 32.80 -25.16
N PRO A 613 11.97 32.94 -26.50
CA PRO A 613 13.11 32.49 -27.31
C PRO A 613 14.44 33.16 -26.93
N ASP A 614 15.57 32.46 -27.10
CA ASP A 614 16.94 33.00 -26.92
C ASP A 614 17.34 33.96 -28.06
N ALA A 615 16.66 35.10 -28.15
CA ALA A 615 16.86 36.08 -29.22
C ALA A 615 16.64 37.51 -28.71
N ALA A 616 17.21 38.48 -29.43
CA ALA A 616 16.88 39.90 -29.23
C ALA A 616 15.43 40.20 -29.69
N GLY A 617 14.82 41.22 -29.10
CA GLY A 617 13.49 41.73 -29.46
C GLY A 617 12.31 41.01 -28.82
N GLN A 618 12.54 40.08 -27.89
CA GLN A 618 11.48 39.37 -27.18
C GLN A 618 11.01 40.18 -25.96
N THR A 619 9.71 40.19 -25.68
CA THR A 619 9.12 40.97 -24.58
C THR A 619 8.56 40.08 -23.47
N SER A 620 8.68 40.53 -22.22
CA SER A 620 7.95 39.97 -21.08
C SER A 620 7.40 41.09 -20.21
N GLN A 621 6.17 40.93 -19.74
CA GLN A 621 5.50 41.81 -18.81
C GLN A 621 5.74 41.32 -17.38
N PHE A 622 6.23 42.20 -16.52
CA PHE A 622 6.40 41.95 -15.10
C PHE A 622 5.29 42.61 -14.29
N THR A 623 4.73 41.88 -13.35
CA THR A 623 3.72 42.38 -12.40
C THR A 623 4.31 42.33 -10.99
N LEU A 624 4.39 43.49 -10.34
CA LEU A 624 4.79 43.67 -8.95
C LEU A 624 3.55 43.93 -8.11
N THR A 625 3.33 43.15 -7.07
CA THR A 625 2.23 43.32 -6.13
C THR A 625 2.80 43.62 -4.75
N VAL A 626 2.56 44.83 -4.25
CA VAL A 626 2.91 45.24 -2.89
C VAL A 626 1.67 45.10 -2.01
N HIS A 627 1.80 44.40 -0.89
CA HIS A 627 0.73 44.22 0.08
C HIS A 627 1.18 44.60 1.48
N THR A 628 0.27 45.18 2.25
CA THR A 628 0.47 45.52 3.67
C THR A 628 -0.50 44.70 4.50
N TYR A 629 -0.05 44.13 5.63
CA TYR A 629 -0.89 43.23 6.44
C TYR A 629 -1.17 43.80 7.83
N SER A 630 -0.19 43.73 8.74
CA SER A 630 -0.38 44.04 10.16
C SER A 630 -0.50 45.53 10.47
N ASP A 631 0.21 46.38 9.73
CA ASP A 631 0.39 47.79 10.04
C ASP A 631 0.23 48.68 8.80
N ALA A 632 -0.07 49.95 9.02
CA ALA A 632 0.02 50.96 7.99
C ALA A 632 1.50 51.23 7.64
N VAL A 633 1.81 51.25 6.35
CA VAL A 633 3.16 51.51 5.82
C VAL A 633 3.16 52.84 5.09
N SER A 634 4.04 53.74 5.51
CA SER A 634 4.18 55.07 4.92
C SER A 634 5.38 55.15 3.96
N GLY A 635 5.24 55.95 2.91
CA GLY A 635 6.32 56.25 1.96
C GLY A 635 6.75 55.04 1.13
N VAL A 636 5.80 54.21 0.67
CA VAL A 636 6.11 53.02 -0.12
C VAL A 636 6.82 53.40 -1.42
N ASN A 637 7.99 52.79 -1.64
CA ASN A 637 8.80 52.92 -2.85
C ASN A 637 9.13 51.53 -3.40
N VAL A 638 9.06 51.37 -4.72
CA VAL A 638 9.37 50.11 -5.40
C VAL A 638 10.51 50.32 -6.37
N THR A 639 11.49 49.43 -6.30
CA THR A 639 12.65 49.40 -7.21
C THR A 639 12.72 48.05 -7.88
N ASP A 640 13.28 48.02 -9.09
CA ASP A 640 13.43 46.83 -9.90
C ASP A 640 14.74 46.91 -10.68
N THR A 641 15.46 45.80 -10.79
CA THR A 641 16.74 45.73 -11.50
C THR A 641 16.60 44.74 -12.63
N LEU A 642 16.48 45.26 -13.85
CA LEU A 642 16.38 44.46 -15.05
C LEU A 642 17.64 43.59 -15.22
N PRO A 643 17.49 42.33 -15.70
CA PRO A 643 18.61 41.47 -16.02
C PRO A 643 19.50 42.06 -17.12
N ALA A 644 20.74 41.57 -17.22
CA ALA A 644 21.61 41.90 -18.35
C ALA A 644 20.95 41.53 -19.69
N ASN A 645 21.20 42.33 -20.74
CA ASN A 645 20.58 42.19 -22.07
C ASN A 645 19.07 42.45 -22.12
N TRP A 646 18.50 43.12 -21.12
CA TRP A 646 17.11 43.61 -21.14
C TRP A 646 17.07 45.14 -21.06
N ALA A 647 16.04 45.72 -21.66
CA ALA A 647 15.72 47.14 -21.57
C ALA A 647 14.24 47.34 -21.24
N TYR A 648 13.92 48.40 -20.51
CA TYR A 648 12.55 48.80 -20.21
C TYR A 648 11.84 49.31 -21.49
N VAL A 649 10.54 49.01 -21.64
CA VAL A 649 9.71 49.54 -22.73
C VAL A 649 9.03 50.83 -22.27
N ALA A 650 9.45 51.98 -22.81
CA ALA A 650 8.91 53.30 -22.49
C ALA A 650 7.38 53.37 -22.64
N GLY A 651 6.69 53.96 -21.67
CA GLY A 651 5.23 54.08 -21.63
C GLY A 651 4.47 52.78 -21.33
N SER A 652 5.14 51.68 -20.99
CA SER A 652 4.49 50.38 -20.74
C SER A 652 3.93 50.22 -19.33
N THR A 653 4.29 51.11 -18.38
CA THR A 653 3.87 50.94 -16.99
C THR A 653 2.40 51.29 -16.76
N THR A 654 1.72 50.47 -15.97
CA THR A 654 0.43 50.73 -15.34
C THR A 654 0.54 50.51 -13.84
N ILE A 655 0.11 51.48 -13.04
CA ILE A 655 0.12 51.42 -11.58
C ILE A 655 -1.31 51.50 -11.06
N THR A 656 -1.74 50.51 -10.30
CA THR A 656 -3.03 50.51 -9.60
C THR A 656 -2.79 50.80 -8.12
N LEU A 657 -3.28 51.95 -7.66
CA LEU A 657 -3.15 52.44 -6.30
C LEU A 657 -4.16 51.79 -5.33
N PRO A 658 -3.90 51.84 -4.02
CA PRO A 658 -4.90 51.49 -3.00
C PRO A 658 -6.16 52.34 -3.17
N GLY A 659 -7.32 51.69 -3.39
CA GLY A 659 -8.59 52.37 -3.67
C GLY A 659 -8.98 52.44 -5.15
N GLY A 660 -8.19 51.83 -6.05
CA GLY A 660 -8.57 51.57 -7.44
C GLY A 660 -8.23 52.66 -8.46
N GLY A 661 -7.56 53.75 -8.03
CA GLY A 661 -7.00 54.73 -8.96
C GLY A 661 -5.90 54.12 -9.83
N VAL A 662 -5.87 54.46 -11.12
CA VAL A 662 -4.90 53.90 -12.07
C VAL A 662 -4.06 55.03 -12.69
N ILE A 663 -2.74 54.86 -12.70
CA ILE A 663 -1.77 55.73 -13.39
C ILE A 663 -1.22 54.96 -14.60
N THR A 664 -1.21 55.55 -15.79
CA THR A 664 -0.76 54.90 -17.03
C THR A 664 0.11 55.81 -17.89
N GLY A 665 0.79 55.21 -18.88
CA GLY A 665 1.58 55.94 -19.87
C GLY A 665 2.85 56.55 -19.27
N VAL A 666 3.36 57.62 -19.88
CA VAL A 666 4.64 58.26 -19.48
C VAL A 666 4.63 58.74 -18.03
N ALA A 667 3.47 59.08 -17.48
CA ALA A 667 3.32 59.49 -16.08
C ALA A 667 3.56 58.33 -15.08
N ALA A 668 3.47 57.08 -15.54
CA ALA A 668 3.71 55.88 -14.74
C ALA A 668 5.14 55.32 -14.92
N ASP A 669 5.92 55.87 -15.84
CA ASP A 669 7.25 55.36 -16.14
C ASP A 669 8.22 55.55 -14.96
N PRO A 670 9.11 54.56 -14.70
CA PRO A 670 10.07 54.64 -13.62
C PRO A 670 11.16 55.68 -13.88
N THR A 671 11.73 56.21 -12.80
CA THR A 671 13.02 56.91 -12.87
C THR A 671 14.16 55.90 -13.08
N GLY A 672 15.25 56.30 -13.76
CA GLY A 672 16.43 55.44 -14.02
C GLY A 672 16.55 54.88 -15.44
N MET A 673 15.57 55.15 -16.32
CA MET A 673 15.63 54.80 -17.75
C MET A 673 16.71 55.62 -18.51
N PRO A 674 17.36 55.05 -19.54
CA PRO A 674 17.20 53.69 -20.08
C PRO A 674 18.05 52.63 -19.36
N GLY A 675 18.62 52.96 -18.19
CA GLY A 675 19.43 52.03 -17.39
C GLY A 675 18.61 50.87 -16.81
N PRO A 676 19.28 49.83 -16.28
CA PRO A 676 18.62 48.61 -15.77
C PRO A 676 17.91 48.81 -14.43
N ASN A 677 18.25 49.86 -13.68
CA ASN A 677 17.70 50.12 -12.35
C ASN A 677 16.48 51.04 -12.47
N LEU A 678 15.30 50.48 -12.29
CA LEU A 678 14.01 51.16 -12.32
C LEU A 678 13.59 51.54 -10.89
N SER A 679 13.05 52.75 -10.71
CA SER A 679 12.52 53.18 -9.41
C SER A 679 11.22 53.98 -9.56
N TRP A 680 10.19 53.51 -8.86
CA TRP A 680 8.87 54.15 -8.73
C TRP A 680 8.73 54.78 -7.34
N ASN A 681 9.18 56.03 -7.22
CA ASN A 681 9.12 56.84 -5.99
C ASN A 681 7.71 57.42 -5.78
N LEU A 682 6.73 56.55 -5.53
CA LEU A 682 5.33 56.95 -5.47
C LEU A 682 4.94 57.66 -4.17
N GLY A 683 5.74 57.50 -3.10
CA GLY A 683 5.48 58.11 -1.79
C GLY A 683 4.14 57.71 -1.18
N GLN A 684 3.61 56.54 -1.56
CA GLN A 684 2.25 56.13 -1.20
C GLN A 684 2.19 55.67 0.25
N ASN A 685 1.16 56.11 0.96
CA ASN A 685 0.83 55.59 2.28
C ASN A 685 -0.24 54.52 2.11
N MET A 686 0.04 53.32 2.58
CA MET A 686 -0.86 52.17 2.52
C MET A 686 -1.33 51.85 3.94
N ALA A 687 -2.64 51.85 4.16
CA ALA A 687 -3.21 51.35 5.41
C ALA A 687 -3.04 49.83 5.50
N ALA A 688 -3.14 49.25 6.71
CA ALA A 688 -3.16 47.81 6.89
C ALA A 688 -4.17 47.14 5.96
N ASN A 689 -3.80 45.98 5.40
CA ASN A 689 -4.58 45.20 4.45
C ASN A 689 -4.89 45.91 3.11
N GLN A 690 -4.00 46.77 2.63
CA GLN A 690 -4.09 47.37 1.29
C GLN A 690 -3.10 46.77 0.31
N GLN A 691 -3.47 46.81 -0.97
CA GLN A 691 -2.69 46.33 -2.11
C GLN A 691 -2.42 47.46 -3.11
N MET A 692 -1.24 47.40 -3.73
CA MET A 692 -0.86 48.20 -4.90
C MET A 692 -0.21 47.28 -5.92
N THR A 693 -0.44 47.53 -7.21
CA THR A 693 0.14 46.73 -8.30
C THR A 693 0.84 47.61 -9.32
N ILE A 694 2.04 47.22 -9.76
CA ILE A 694 2.80 47.86 -10.85
C ILE A 694 3.01 46.82 -11.94
N VAL A 695 2.53 47.08 -13.16
CA VAL A 695 2.69 46.22 -14.33
C VAL A 695 3.53 46.96 -15.36
N PHE A 696 4.62 46.37 -15.85
CA PHE A 696 5.47 46.98 -16.87
C PHE A 696 6.07 45.95 -17.82
N SER A 697 6.49 46.37 -19.02
CA SER A 697 7.12 45.49 -20.01
C SER A 697 8.61 45.77 -20.15
N ALA A 698 9.39 44.71 -20.36
CA ALA A 698 10.79 44.79 -20.75
C ALA A 698 11.03 43.97 -22.03
N ILE A 699 12.06 44.35 -22.80
CA ILE A 699 12.44 43.74 -24.08
C ILE A 699 13.91 43.31 -24.06
N THR A 700 14.24 42.17 -24.66
CA THR A 700 15.63 41.71 -24.81
C THR A 700 16.38 42.55 -25.86
N THR A 701 17.53 43.10 -25.50
CA THR A 701 18.42 43.85 -26.41
C THR A 701 19.44 42.96 -27.11
N ALA A 702 19.68 41.77 -26.58
CA ALA A 702 20.52 40.70 -27.14
C ALA A 702 20.00 39.34 -26.66
N ALA A 703 20.51 38.23 -27.23
CA ALA A 703 20.22 36.89 -26.73
C ALA A 703 20.64 36.79 -25.24
N PRO A 704 19.73 36.43 -24.31
CA PRO A 704 20.06 36.37 -22.89
C PRO A 704 21.09 35.28 -22.54
N GLY A 705 21.16 34.18 -23.30
CA GLY A 705 22.12 33.09 -23.09
C GLY A 705 21.87 32.23 -21.84
N GLY A 706 20.70 32.39 -21.21
CA GLY A 706 20.28 31.66 -20.00
C GLY A 706 19.14 32.38 -19.27
N ASP A 707 18.58 31.74 -18.24
CA ASP A 707 17.46 32.27 -17.45
C ASP A 707 17.69 33.71 -16.99
N SER A 708 16.68 34.54 -17.21
CA SER A 708 16.71 35.94 -16.82
C SER A 708 15.95 36.13 -15.52
N ILE A 709 16.67 36.31 -14.41
CA ILE A 709 16.09 36.58 -13.09
C ILE A 709 15.96 38.09 -12.91
N ASN A 710 14.74 38.59 -12.85
CA ASN A 710 14.45 40.00 -12.57
C ASN A 710 14.12 40.19 -11.08
N ASN A 711 14.83 41.08 -10.41
CA ASN A 711 14.73 41.31 -8.96
C ASN A 711 14.07 42.65 -8.66
N ALA A 712 13.17 42.67 -7.68
CA ALA A 712 12.50 43.86 -7.19
C ALA A 712 12.56 43.96 -5.67
N GLN A 713 12.46 45.19 -5.18
CA GLN A 713 12.38 45.51 -3.77
C GLN A 713 11.31 46.58 -3.53
N ALA A 714 10.46 46.36 -2.55
CA ALA A 714 9.58 47.35 -1.96
C ALA A 714 10.17 47.80 -0.62
N SER A 715 10.08 49.09 -0.35
CA SER A 715 10.53 49.69 0.91
C SER A 715 9.48 50.64 1.45
N GLY A 716 9.48 50.87 2.77
CA GLY A 716 8.58 51.80 3.43
C GLY A 716 8.92 51.97 4.90
N THR A 717 8.04 52.59 5.68
CA THR A 717 8.21 52.77 7.13
C THR A 717 6.95 52.41 7.90
N SER A 718 7.10 51.68 9.01
CA SER A 718 6.02 51.40 9.98
C SER A 718 6.55 51.62 11.40
N GLY A 719 5.76 52.26 12.26
CA GLY A 719 6.14 52.53 13.66
C GLY A 719 7.45 53.32 13.86
N GLY A 720 7.93 54.03 12.82
CA GLY A 720 9.21 54.76 12.83
C GLY A 720 10.44 53.95 12.40
N GLY A 721 10.29 52.65 12.09
CA GLY A 721 11.36 51.79 11.56
C GLY A 721 11.25 51.54 10.04
N PRO A 722 12.39 51.34 9.34
CA PRO A 722 12.38 50.98 7.92
C PRO A 722 11.89 49.54 7.71
N LEU A 723 11.14 49.33 6.63
CA LEU A 723 10.70 48.02 6.13
C LEU A 723 11.25 47.80 4.72
N ASN A 724 11.58 46.55 4.41
CA ASN A 724 11.98 46.11 3.08
C ASN A 724 11.40 44.73 2.77
N ALA A 725 10.90 44.55 1.55
CA ALA A 725 10.42 43.27 1.02
C ALA A 725 11.03 43.06 -0.37
N ASN A 726 11.51 41.87 -0.66
CA ASN A 726 12.15 41.54 -1.94
C ASN A 726 11.33 40.48 -2.66
N ALA A 727 11.30 40.53 -3.99
CA ALA A 727 10.71 39.50 -4.83
C ALA A 727 11.48 39.38 -6.14
N SER A 728 11.43 38.20 -6.75
CA SER A 728 12.07 37.94 -8.03
C SER A 728 11.12 37.19 -8.95
N ALA A 729 11.23 37.40 -10.26
CA ALA A 729 10.59 36.55 -11.26
C ALA A 729 11.63 36.10 -12.28
N THR A 730 11.57 34.82 -12.63
CA THR A 730 12.42 34.23 -13.65
C THR A 730 11.68 34.18 -14.97
N VAL A 731 12.32 34.67 -16.03
CA VAL A 731 11.90 34.42 -17.41
C VAL A 731 12.79 33.33 -17.99
N GLY A 732 12.19 32.19 -18.28
CA GLY A 732 12.86 31.02 -18.84
C GLY A 732 13.28 31.24 -20.29
N ILE A 733 14.46 30.76 -20.68
CA ILE A 733 14.93 30.88 -22.07
C ILE A 733 14.74 29.57 -22.84
N SER A 734 14.06 29.67 -23.98
CA SER A 734 13.84 28.59 -24.93
C SER A 734 14.94 28.58 -26.00
N ASN A 735 15.62 27.44 -26.13
CA ASN A 735 16.65 27.23 -27.15
C ASN A 735 16.52 25.81 -27.72
N LEU A 736 15.66 25.66 -28.72
CA LEU A 736 15.48 24.41 -29.46
C LEU A 736 16.46 24.36 -30.64
N LEU A 737 17.18 23.25 -30.77
CA LEU A 737 18.11 22.98 -31.86
C LEU A 737 17.64 21.77 -32.66
N ILE A 738 17.90 21.77 -33.97
CA ILE A 738 17.63 20.67 -34.89
C ILE A 738 18.89 20.33 -35.68
N SER A 739 19.17 19.05 -35.82
CA SER A 739 20.22 18.50 -36.68
C SER A 739 19.65 17.35 -37.50
N LYS A 740 20.12 17.19 -38.73
CA LYS A 740 19.70 16.09 -39.61
C LYS A 740 20.91 15.48 -40.30
N VAL A 741 20.98 14.15 -40.30
CA VAL A 741 22.03 13.38 -40.97
C VAL A 741 21.44 12.29 -41.86
N ALA A 742 22.12 11.96 -42.95
CA ALA A 742 21.76 10.88 -43.86
C ALA A 742 22.84 9.78 -43.81
N ASN A 743 22.42 8.52 -43.80
CA ASN A 743 23.33 7.37 -43.84
C ASN A 743 22.79 6.28 -44.80
N PRO A 744 23.51 5.93 -45.88
CA PRO A 744 24.79 6.51 -46.32
C PRO A 744 24.62 7.91 -46.96
N THR A 745 25.71 8.69 -47.03
CA THR A 745 25.75 10.00 -47.72
C THR A 745 25.99 9.90 -49.23
N MET A 746 26.29 8.70 -49.74
CA MET A 746 26.28 8.36 -51.17
C MET A 746 25.44 7.10 -51.38
N ALA A 747 24.55 7.12 -52.38
CA ALA A 747 23.63 6.02 -52.66
C ALA A 747 23.38 5.89 -54.17
N SER A 748 23.23 4.68 -54.66
CA SER A 748 22.81 4.39 -56.04
C SER A 748 21.28 4.25 -56.11
N PRO A 749 20.66 4.40 -57.29
CA PRO A 749 19.25 4.09 -57.46
C PRO A 749 18.92 2.66 -56.99
N GLY A 750 17.93 2.53 -56.09
CA GLY A 750 17.55 1.28 -55.42
C GLY A 750 18.12 1.10 -54.01
N ASP A 751 19.14 1.87 -53.61
CA ASP A 751 19.70 1.81 -52.25
C ASP A 751 18.77 2.47 -51.22
N THR A 752 18.81 1.97 -49.99
CA THR A 752 18.08 2.54 -48.85
C THR A 752 18.96 3.53 -48.07
N VAL A 753 18.45 4.73 -47.84
CA VAL A 753 19.05 5.78 -47.01
C VAL A 753 18.24 5.94 -45.74
N THR A 754 18.92 5.94 -44.58
CA THR A 754 18.32 6.29 -43.29
C THR A 754 18.58 7.77 -42.99
N TYR A 755 17.53 8.55 -42.80
CA TYR A 755 17.61 9.89 -42.24
C TYR A 755 17.45 9.85 -40.72
N THR A 756 18.23 10.65 -40.01
CA THR A 756 18.16 10.82 -38.56
C THR A 756 18.03 12.31 -38.23
N VAL A 757 16.90 12.72 -37.69
CA VAL A 757 16.61 14.07 -37.21
C VAL A 757 16.77 14.09 -35.69
N THR A 758 17.68 14.89 -35.17
CA THR A 758 17.89 15.07 -33.72
C THR A 758 17.42 16.46 -33.30
N LEU A 759 16.52 16.51 -32.33
CA LEU A 759 16.13 17.73 -31.64
C LEU A 759 16.77 17.77 -30.26
N THR A 760 17.25 18.93 -29.85
CA THR A 760 17.82 19.14 -28.51
C THR A 760 17.28 20.43 -27.92
N ASN A 761 16.79 20.36 -26.68
CA ASN A 761 16.47 21.56 -25.91
C ASN A 761 17.69 21.98 -25.09
N ASN A 762 18.46 22.94 -25.60
CA ASN A 762 19.56 23.57 -24.86
C ASN A 762 19.08 24.73 -23.98
N GLY A 763 17.79 25.03 -24.00
CA GLY A 763 17.16 26.03 -23.13
C GLY A 763 16.84 25.46 -21.76
N SER A 764 16.58 26.37 -20.83
CA SER A 764 16.10 26.10 -19.47
C SER A 764 14.58 25.95 -19.40
N THR A 765 13.85 26.32 -20.46
CA THR A 765 12.41 26.11 -20.57
C THR A 765 12.08 24.81 -21.29
N ARG A 766 11.20 23.98 -20.70
CA ARG A 766 10.60 22.83 -21.36
C ARG A 766 9.93 23.25 -22.69
N GLN A 767 10.28 22.57 -23.78
CA GLN A 767 9.63 22.75 -25.08
C GLN A 767 8.41 21.83 -25.12
N SER A 768 7.20 22.36 -25.02
CA SER A 768 5.96 21.57 -25.09
C SER A 768 5.37 21.60 -26.50
N HIS A 769 4.46 20.68 -26.82
CA HIS A 769 3.79 20.62 -28.12
C HIS A 769 4.76 20.70 -29.32
N LEU A 770 5.85 19.94 -29.27
CA LEU A 770 6.85 19.91 -30.33
C LEU A 770 6.23 19.34 -31.61
N VAL A 771 6.32 20.12 -32.68
CA VAL A 771 5.92 19.73 -34.03
C VAL A 771 7.20 19.51 -34.84
N VAL A 772 7.36 18.31 -35.42
CA VAL A 772 8.46 18.01 -36.35
C VAL A 772 7.88 17.70 -37.70
N ASN A 773 8.36 18.36 -38.75
CA ASN A 773 7.90 18.19 -40.11
C ASN A 773 9.09 17.90 -41.03
N ASP A 774 9.01 16.84 -41.81
CA ASP A 774 10.11 16.44 -42.67
C ASP A 774 9.58 15.90 -44.02
N PRO A 775 9.50 16.75 -45.05
CA PRO A 775 9.11 16.34 -46.39
C PRO A 775 10.21 15.53 -47.08
N LEU A 776 9.88 14.39 -47.68
CA LEU A 776 10.87 13.58 -48.40
C LEU A 776 11.45 14.34 -49.59
N ALA A 777 12.75 14.16 -49.81
CA ALA A 777 13.44 14.70 -50.97
C ALA A 777 12.90 14.07 -52.27
N ALA A 778 12.73 14.89 -53.30
CA ALA A 778 12.35 14.42 -54.64
C ALA A 778 13.38 13.40 -55.17
N GLY A 779 12.90 12.28 -55.75
CA GLY A 779 13.76 11.16 -56.15
C GLY A 779 14.03 10.14 -55.04
N THR A 780 13.24 10.18 -53.96
CA THR A 780 13.22 9.15 -52.92
C THR A 780 11.81 8.68 -52.61
N THR A 781 11.66 7.40 -52.27
CA THR A 781 10.40 6.78 -51.86
C THR A 781 10.50 6.32 -50.40
N TYR A 782 9.53 6.66 -49.55
CA TYR A 782 9.50 6.20 -48.15
C TYR A 782 9.50 4.67 -48.04
N VAL A 783 10.24 4.14 -47.07
CA VAL A 783 10.12 2.73 -46.65
C VAL A 783 9.04 2.64 -45.58
N PRO A 784 7.90 1.99 -45.83
CA PRO A 784 6.83 1.85 -44.84
C PRO A 784 7.32 1.26 -43.52
N GLN A 785 6.76 1.73 -42.39
CA GLN A 785 7.12 1.30 -41.03
C GLN A 785 8.58 1.50 -40.60
N SER A 786 9.39 2.26 -41.36
CA SER A 786 10.80 2.50 -41.00
C SER A 786 11.02 3.61 -39.98
N THR A 787 10.00 4.41 -39.68
CA THR A 787 10.14 5.52 -38.73
C THR A 787 10.23 5.04 -37.27
N VAL A 788 11.28 5.47 -36.57
CA VAL A 788 11.49 5.21 -35.13
C VAL A 788 11.86 6.51 -34.43
N ALA A 789 11.11 6.87 -33.38
CA ALA A 789 11.44 7.97 -32.47
C ALA A 789 12.04 7.43 -31.15
N THR A 790 13.18 7.98 -30.71
CA THR A 790 13.91 7.57 -29.49
C THR A 790 14.38 8.79 -28.69
N GLY A 791 14.29 8.77 -27.36
CA GLY A 791 14.69 9.87 -26.47
C GLY A 791 13.75 10.04 -25.25
N HIS A 792 14.13 10.87 -24.27
CA HIS A 792 13.29 11.20 -23.12
C HIS A 792 12.11 12.07 -23.60
N VAL A 793 10.95 11.45 -23.75
CA VAL A 793 9.68 12.14 -24.03
C VAL A 793 8.96 12.33 -22.70
N LEU A 794 8.89 13.58 -22.22
CA LEU A 794 7.93 13.93 -21.20
C LEU A 794 6.57 14.08 -21.88
N ILE A 795 5.65 13.15 -21.66
CA ILE A 795 4.24 13.40 -21.97
C ILE A 795 3.80 14.52 -21.02
N ASP A 796 3.21 15.59 -21.54
CA ASP A 796 2.80 16.75 -20.72
C ASP A 796 1.84 16.30 -19.61
N ALA A 797 2.19 16.56 -18.35
CA ALA A 797 1.42 16.12 -17.20
C ALA A 797 0.17 16.97 -16.96
N ASP A 798 0.04 18.11 -17.66
CA ASP A 798 -1.03 19.09 -17.45
C ASP A 798 -2.22 18.93 -18.41
N TYR A 799 -2.24 17.88 -19.24
CA TYR A 799 -3.38 17.56 -20.11
C TYR A 799 -3.87 16.13 -19.85
N PHE A 800 -4.87 16.00 -19.00
CA PHE A 800 -5.69 14.80 -18.87
C PHE A 800 -6.55 14.63 -20.14
N ASP A 801 -5.94 14.22 -21.25
CA ASP A 801 -6.62 13.56 -22.37
C ASP A 801 -5.62 12.90 -23.37
N GLN A 802 -5.56 11.57 -23.31
CA GLN A 802 -5.50 10.62 -24.43
C GLN A 802 -4.34 10.65 -25.48
N PHE A 803 -3.59 9.54 -25.53
CA PHE A 803 -2.83 8.89 -26.65
C PHE A 803 -1.64 9.57 -27.37
N PRO A 804 -0.54 8.84 -27.66
CA PRO A 804 0.48 9.28 -28.63
C PRO A 804 -0.08 9.22 -30.06
N ALA A 805 -0.20 10.38 -30.71
CA ALA A 805 -0.54 10.46 -32.12
C ALA A 805 0.75 10.45 -32.95
N ILE A 806 1.06 9.31 -33.58
CA ILE A 806 1.87 9.26 -34.79
C ILE A 806 0.98 8.62 -35.86
N ALA A 807 0.42 9.44 -36.74
CA ALA A 807 -0.29 8.99 -37.93
C ALA A 807 0.63 9.21 -39.15
N PHE A 808 1.01 8.13 -39.83
CA PHE A 808 1.63 8.20 -41.16
C PHE A 808 0.70 7.51 -42.17
N ASN A 809 0.09 8.25 -43.09
CA ASN A 809 -0.68 7.65 -44.18
C ASN A 809 0.23 7.40 -45.38
N GLY A 810 0.39 6.11 -45.70
CA GLY A 810 0.88 5.61 -46.97
C GLY A 810 0.65 4.10 -47.05
N SER A 811 -0.62 3.69 -47.06
CA SER A 811 -1.15 2.34 -47.36
C SER A 811 -0.45 1.11 -46.74
N ASN A 812 -1.16 0.48 -45.79
CA ASN A 812 -0.98 -0.87 -45.21
C ASN A 812 0.28 -1.14 -44.37
N GLY A 813 0.13 -1.07 -43.04
CA GLY A 813 1.04 -1.70 -42.08
C GLY A 813 0.52 -1.58 -40.65
N SER A 814 0.37 -2.71 -39.95
CA SER A 814 -0.14 -2.80 -38.57
C SER A 814 0.71 -2.03 -37.56
N ILE A 815 0.09 -1.61 -36.46
CA ILE A 815 0.80 -1.16 -35.26
C ILE A 815 1.36 -2.41 -34.57
N ASN A 816 2.67 -2.63 -34.63
CA ASN A 816 3.36 -3.63 -33.79
C ASN A 816 3.92 -2.91 -32.55
N TRP A 817 3.43 -3.27 -31.36
CA TRP A 817 3.90 -2.74 -30.09
C TRP A 817 5.05 -3.60 -29.57
N SER A 818 6.32 -3.23 -29.84
CA SER A 818 7.48 -3.94 -29.30
C SER A 818 8.36 -3.03 -28.44
N GLY A 819 8.18 -3.13 -27.12
CA GLY A 819 9.08 -2.58 -26.10
C GLY A 819 8.48 -2.70 -24.69
N SER A 820 9.11 -3.48 -23.81
CA SER A 820 8.73 -3.65 -22.40
C SER A 820 9.98 -4.01 -21.59
N PRO A 821 10.11 -3.63 -20.29
CA PRO A 821 9.00 -3.23 -19.42
C PRO A 821 9.12 -1.89 -18.71
N TRP A 822 7.99 -1.18 -18.74
CA TRP A 822 7.62 -0.19 -17.73
C TRP A 822 6.96 -0.92 -16.56
N THR A 823 7.59 -0.88 -15.39
CA THR A 823 6.93 -1.05 -14.10
C THR A 823 6.53 0.34 -13.62
N LYS A 824 5.24 0.68 -13.68
CA LYS A 824 4.69 1.76 -12.87
C LYS A 824 3.54 1.20 -12.05
N THR A 825 3.76 1.14 -10.74
CA THR A 825 2.72 0.99 -9.72
C THR A 825 2.12 2.37 -9.56
N ASP A 826 0.86 2.55 -9.92
CA ASP A 826 0.12 3.75 -9.55
C ASP A 826 -0.52 3.47 -8.19
N SER A 827 -0.01 4.11 -7.15
CA SER A 827 -0.67 4.21 -5.86
C SER A 827 -1.42 5.54 -5.83
N ASP A 828 -2.52 5.62 -6.57
CA ASP A 828 -3.56 6.63 -6.38
C ASP A 828 -4.69 5.98 -5.56
N PRO A 829 -4.89 6.36 -4.28
CA PRO A 829 -5.90 5.75 -3.41
C PRO A 829 -7.35 6.20 -3.71
N SER A 830 -7.60 7.08 -4.69
CA SER A 830 -8.87 7.81 -4.78
C SER A 830 -9.94 7.29 -5.76
N VAL A 831 -9.76 6.12 -6.40
CA VAL A 831 -10.78 5.53 -7.30
C VAL A 831 -11.19 4.11 -6.91
N SER A 832 -12.24 4.03 -6.07
CA SER A 832 -13.01 2.80 -5.83
C SER A 832 -13.92 2.49 -7.04
N ASN A 833 -13.36 1.96 -8.13
CA ASN A 833 -14.09 1.20 -9.15
C ASN A 833 -13.11 0.52 -10.13
N GLY A 834 -12.91 -0.79 -9.95
CA GLY A 834 -12.36 -1.71 -10.96
C GLY A 834 -10.91 -1.47 -11.38
N SER A 835 -9.95 -2.01 -10.63
CA SER A 835 -8.54 -2.04 -11.06
C SER A 835 -8.35 -3.00 -12.26
N ILE A 836 -7.93 -2.49 -13.42
CA ILE A 836 -7.48 -3.32 -14.53
C ILE A 836 -6.03 -3.73 -14.27
N ARG A 837 -5.77 -5.04 -14.06
CA ARG A 837 -4.41 -5.59 -14.14
C ARG A 837 -4.07 -5.96 -15.58
N VAL A 838 -3.19 -5.20 -16.21
CA VAL A 838 -2.52 -5.59 -17.46
C VAL A 838 -1.28 -6.41 -17.08
N VAL A 839 -1.29 -7.71 -17.39
CA VAL A 839 -0.18 -8.61 -17.05
C VAL A 839 0.48 -9.08 -18.34
N ALA A 840 1.75 -8.71 -18.55
CA ALA A 840 2.57 -9.32 -19.59
C ALA A 840 2.85 -10.78 -19.22
N ASN A 841 2.60 -11.71 -20.14
CA ASN A 841 2.95 -13.11 -19.96
C ASN A 841 4.41 -13.33 -20.38
N ALA A 842 5.21 -13.96 -19.52
CA ALA A 842 6.60 -14.34 -19.82
C ALA A 842 6.73 -15.42 -20.91
N ALA A 843 5.62 -16.04 -21.35
CA ALA A 843 5.63 -17.12 -22.34
C ALA A 843 5.31 -16.72 -23.80
N CYS A 844 5.30 -15.42 -24.16
CA CYS A 844 4.91 -14.98 -25.51
C CYS A 844 6.06 -14.28 -26.27
N THR A 845 6.79 -15.04 -27.08
CA THR A 845 7.76 -14.52 -28.05
C THR A 845 7.08 -14.20 -29.39
N ALA A 846 6.43 -13.03 -29.49
CA ALA A 846 6.12 -12.26 -30.72
C ALA A 846 5.00 -11.22 -30.47
N GLY A 847 5.36 -10.06 -29.90
CA GLY A 847 4.77 -8.74 -30.19
C GLY A 847 3.26 -8.40 -30.00
N ASN A 848 2.30 -9.32 -29.93
CA ASN A 848 0.88 -8.95 -30.11
C ASN A 848 -0.09 -9.63 -29.14
N CYS A 849 -0.11 -9.20 -27.88
CA CYS A 849 -1.21 -9.54 -26.95
C CYS A 849 -1.44 -8.42 -25.93
N LEU A 850 -2.56 -7.71 -26.02
CA LEU A 850 -3.12 -6.94 -24.89
C LEU A 850 -4.06 -7.88 -24.10
N ARG A 851 -3.85 -8.00 -22.79
CA ARG A 851 -4.66 -8.86 -21.91
C ARG A 851 -5.48 -8.00 -20.95
N ILE A 852 -6.81 -8.06 -21.05
CA ILE A 852 -7.72 -7.42 -20.09
C ILE A 852 -8.26 -8.49 -19.14
N ARG A 853 -7.95 -8.37 -17.84
CA ARG A 853 -8.52 -9.23 -16.79
C ARG A 853 -9.61 -8.47 -16.03
N PRO A 854 -10.83 -9.01 -15.88
CA PRO A 854 -11.74 -8.55 -14.84
C PRO A 854 -11.28 -9.16 -13.51
N GLN A 855 -11.02 -8.33 -12.51
CA GLN A 855 -11.02 -8.79 -11.12
C GLN A 855 -12.42 -8.53 -10.54
N ASN A 856 -13.14 -9.63 -10.29
CA ASN A 856 -14.29 -9.77 -9.39
C ASN A 856 -15.68 -9.77 -10.07
N THR A 857 -16.62 -10.49 -9.46
CA THR A 857 -17.81 -11.16 -10.03
C THR A 857 -19.03 -10.27 -10.35
N ALA A 858 -18.86 -8.96 -10.50
CA ALA A 858 -19.93 -8.09 -10.98
C ALA A 858 -19.57 -7.56 -12.37
N ARG A 859 -20.34 -8.04 -13.36
CA ARG A 859 -20.29 -7.73 -14.80
C ARG A 859 -19.98 -6.25 -15.02
N PHE A 860 -18.91 -5.89 -15.73
CA PHE A 860 -18.82 -4.88 -16.81
C PHE A 860 -17.36 -4.78 -17.29
N ILE A 861 -17.14 -4.72 -18.61
CA ILE A 861 -15.85 -4.33 -19.21
C ILE A 861 -16.12 -3.01 -19.93
N TYR A 862 -15.39 -1.95 -19.62
CA TYR A 862 -15.55 -0.65 -20.29
C TYR A 862 -14.31 -0.31 -21.11
N ARG A 863 -14.54 0.11 -22.35
CA ARG A 863 -13.61 0.92 -23.15
C ARG A 863 -14.45 2.04 -23.75
N GLU A 864 -14.12 3.28 -23.45
CA GLU A 864 -14.86 4.45 -23.93
C GLU A 864 -14.20 4.98 -25.21
N ALA A 865 -15.01 5.33 -26.19
CA ALA A 865 -14.57 6.07 -27.38
C ALA A 865 -15.44 7.33 -27.44
N ASP A 866 -14.79 8.49 -27.36
CA ASP A 866 -15.47 9.78 -27.46
C ASP A 866 -15.63 10.17 -28.93
N LEU A 867 -16.86 10.36 -29.37
CA LEU A 867 -17.18 10.68 -30.76
C LEU A 867 -17.12 12.19 -31.05
N THR A 868 -16.87 13.05 -30.05
CA THR A 868 -17.25 14.46 -30.15
C THR A 868 -16.13 15.48 -30.33
N SER A 869 -14.85 15.12 -30.20
CA SER A 869 -13.76 16.13 -30.26
C SER A 869 -12.92 16.13 -31.55
N ALA A 870 -13.06 15.16 -32.46
CA ALA A 870 -12.37 15.23 -33.77
C ALA A 870 -12.88 14.29 -34.89
N ALA A 871 -13.90 13.44 -34.66
CA ALA A 871 -14.20 12.35 -35.59
C ALA A 871 -15.28 12.70 -36.62
N CYS A 872 -16.52 12.99 -36.22
CA CYS A 872 -17.65 13.18 -37.15
C CYS A 872 -18.59 14.32 -36.71
N SER A 873 -19.16 15.07 -37.64
CA SER A 873 -20.15 16.12 -37.32
C SER A 873 -21.57 15.55 -37.14
N ALA A 874 -22.47 16.29 -36.46
CA ALA A 874 -23.84 15.85 -36.18
C ALA A 874 -24.72 15.61 -37.44
N ALA A 875 -24.23 15.93 -38.64
CA ALA A 875 -24.90 15.68 -39.92
C ALA A 875 -24.42 14.39 -40.63
N GLU A 876 -23.48 13.65 -40.05
CA GLU A 876 -22.82 12.49 -40.66
C GLU A 876 -23.32 11.17 -40.04
N SER A 877 -23.35 10.10 -40.82
CA SER A 877 -23.53 8.75 -40.27
C SER A 877 -22.18 8.15 -39.89
N VAL A 878 -22.14 7.39 -38.80
CA VAL A 878 -20.90 6.78 -38.29
C VAL A 878 -20.99 5.27 -38.41
N THR A 879 -20.08 4.67 -39.18
CA THR A 879 -19.92 3.23 -39.22
C THR A 879 -18.85 2.80 -38.23
N LEU A 880 -19.27 2.04 -37.21
CA LEU A 880 -18.41 1.30 -36.29
C LEU A 880 -18.12 -0.07 -36.88
N SER A 881 -16.84 -0.39 -37.07
CA SER A 881 -16.36 -1.71 -37.46
C SER A 881 -15.45 -2.27 -36.39
N TYR A 882 -15.56 -3.55 -36.07
CA TYR A 882 -14.60 -4.22 -35.20
C TYR A 882 -14.51 -5.69 -35.60
N ASP A 883 -13.32 -6.26 -35.37
CA ASP A 883 -13.11 -7.69 -35.44
C ASP A 883 -13.22 -8.25 -34.03
N TYR A 884 -13.67 -9.49 -33.90
CA TYR A 884 -13.60 -10.20 -32.64
C TYR A 884 -12.90 -11.53 -32.83
N ASN A 885 -12.25 -12.00 -31.77
CA ASN A 885 -11.72 -13.35 -31.71
C ASN A 885 -12.27 -14.02 -30.44
N ASN A 886 -12.79 -15.22 -30.59
CA ASN A 886 -13.46 -15.92 -29.50
C ASN A 886 -12.65 -17.16 -29.11
N GLN A 887 -12.12 -17.22 -27.89
CA GLN A 887 -11.49 -18.44 -27.34
C GLN A 887 -12.34 -19.11 -26.26
N LEU A 888 -13.64 -19.11 -26.47
CA LEU A 888 -14.52 -20.05 -25.79
C LEU A 888 -14.24 -21.45 -26.35
N GLY A 889 -13.68 -22.35 -25.53
CA GLY A 889 -13.57 -23.76 -25.92
C GLY A 889 -14.95 -24.39 -26.15
N ALA A 890 -15.02 -25.40 -27.01
CA ALA A 890 -16.20 -25.98 -27.69
C ALA A 890 -17.49 -26.29 -26.87
N ALA A 891 -17.52 -26.11 -25.56
CA ALA A 891 -18.65 -26.41 -24.68
C ALA A 891 -19.52 -25.20 -24.25
N ALA A 892 -19.18 -23.94 -24.60
CA ALA A 892 -19.79 -22.75 -24.00
C ALA A 892 -21.08 -22.19 -24.65
N GLY A 893 -21.55 -22.73 -25.78
CA GLY A 893 -22.70 -22.18 -26.52
C GLY A 893 -22.45 -20.79 -27.14
N ASP A 894 -23.29 -20.37 -28.08
CA ASP A 894 -23.19 -19.03 -28.68
C ASP A 894 -23.57 -17.97 -27.64
N ARG A 895 -22.82 -16.85 -27.57
CA ARG A 895 -23.08 -15.77 -26.61
C ARG A 895 -23.55 -14.51 -27.32
N ALA A 896 -24.58 -13.87 -26.75
CA ALA A 896 -25.09 -12.61 -27.23
C ALA A 896 -24.29 -11.44 -26.65
N VAL A 897 -23.80 -10.55 -27.53
CA VAL A 897 -23.17 -9.29 -27.16
C VAL A 897 -24.08 -8.16 -27.62
N SER A 898 -24.47 -7.31 -26.69
CA SER A 898 -25.29 -6.12 -26.93
C SER A 898 -24.42 -4.87 -26.86
N ALA A 899 -24.48 -4.01 -27.88
CA ALA A 899 -23.86 -2.69 -27.84
C ALA A 899 -24.91 -1.62 -27.50
N PHE A 900 -24.55 -0.63 -26.69
CA PHE A 900 -25.42 0.45 -26.24
C PHE A 900 -24.75 1.81 -26.39
N LEU A 901 -25.52 2.81 -26.80
CA LEU A 901 -25.10 4.20 -26.84
C LEU A 901 -25.38 4.88 -25.48
N TYR A 902 -24.45 5.69 -25.01
CA TYR A 902 -24.55 6.48 -23.78
C TYR A 902 -24.28 7.95 -24.12
N THR A 903 -24.86 8.87 -23.38
CA THR A 903 -24.46 10.29 -23.39
C THR A 903 -24.28 10.74 -21.94
N GLY A 904 -23.07 11.15 -21.58
CA GLY A 904 -22.66 11.16 -20.17
C GLY A 904 -22.86 9.76 -19.55
N ASN A 905 -23.51 9.70 -18.38
CA ASN A 905 -23.79 8.42 -17.69
C ASN A 905 -25.13 7.76 -18.08
N THR A 906 -25.91 8.37 -18.97
CA THR A 906 -27.27 7.91 -19.30
C THR A 906 -27.28 7.03 -20.55
N GLN A 907 -27.80 5.80 -20.44
CA GLN A 907 -27.98 4.88 -21.56
C GLN A 907 -29.11 5.37 -22.49
N ARG A 908 -28.82 5.58 -23.78
CA ARG A 908 -29.76 6.14 -24.77
C ARG A 908 -30.48 5.07 -25.58
N ALA A 909 -29.76 4.20 -26.30
CA ALA A 909 -30.36 3.22 -27.20
C ALA A 909 -29.46 1.97 -27.39
N PRO A 910 -30.04 0.75 -27.53
CA PRO A 910 -29.29 -0.41 -27.99
C PRO A 910 -28.93 -0.26 -29.46
N LEU A 911 -27.64 -0.37 -29.78
CA LEU A 911 -27.11 -0.33 -31.16
C LEU A 911 -27.32 -1.67 -31.89
N GLY A 912 -27.62 -2.74 -31.14
CA GLY A 912 -27.94 -4.06 -31.64
C GLY A 912 -27.40 -5.17 -30.76
N VAL A 913 -27.87 -6.40 -31.03
CA VAL A 913 -27.33 -7.63 -30.42
C VAL A 913 -26.73 -8.48 -31.54
N PHE A 914 -25.50 -8.91 -31.38
CA PHE A 914 -24.85 -9.86 -32.27
C PHE A 914 -24.41 -11.10 -31.50
N ASN A 915 -24.55 -12.26 -32.13
CA ASN A 915 -24.16 -13.52 -31.52
C ASN A 915 -22.74 -13.87 -31.96
N ILE A 916 -21.88 -14.14 -30.98
CA ILE A 916 -20.52 -14.62 -31.21
C ILE A 916 -20.54 -16.14 -31.11
N SER A 917 -20.17 -16.82 -32.20
CA SER A 917 -20.23 -18.28 -32.28
C SER A 917 -19.08 -18.95 -31.53
N ASN A 918 -19.32 -20.14 -30.98
CA ASN A 918 -18.36 -20.92 -30.18
C ASN A 918 -17.27 -21.66 -31.00
N GLN A 919 -17.08 -21.32 -32.29
CA GLN A 919 -16.24 -22.08 -33.23
C GLN A 919 -14.84 -21.47 -33.47
N GLY A 920 -14.36 -20.57 -32.60
CA GLY A 920 -13.02 -19.98 -32.75
C GLY A 920 -12.83 -19.13 -34.02
N THR A 921 -13.92 -18.72 -34.66
CA THR A 921 -13.88 -17.92 -35.89
C THR A 921 -13.88 -16.44 -35.58
N SER A 922 -12.96 -15.71 -36.21
CA SER A 922 -12.96 -14.24 -36.25
C SER A 922 -14.04 -13.72 -37.18
N GLY A 923 -14.81 -12.72 -36.76
CA GLY A 923 -15.82 -12.07 -37.58
C GLY A 923 -15.78 -10.55 -37.43
N THR A 924 -16.19 -9.84 -38.48
CA THR A 924 -16.33 -8.39 -38.49
C THR A 924 -17.81 -8.02 -38.36
N VAL A 925 -18.14 -7.08 -37.48
CA VAL A 925 -19.51 -6.55 -37.37
C VAL A 925 -19.50 -5.04 -37.59
N ASN A 926 -20.37 -4.59 -38.48
CA ASN A 926 -20.49 -3.18 -38.87
C ASN A 926 -21.83 -2.61 -38.40
N TYR A 927 -21.81 -1.49 -37.69
CA TYR A 927 -23.00 -0.78 -37.23
C TYR A 927 -22.98 0.67 -37.72
N THR A 928 -24.08 1.14 -38.30
CA THR A 928 -24.20 2.52 -38.79
C THR A 928 -25.13 3.32 -37.88
N LEU A 929 -24.63 4.39 -37.28
CA LEU A 929 -25.37 5.36 -36.47
C LEU A 929 -25.83 6.52 -37.35
N SER A 930 -27.03 7.04 -37.11
CA SER A 930 -27.51 8.25 -37.78
C SER A 930 -26.99 9.50 -37.04
N GLY A 931 -26.70 10.59 -37.76
CA GLY A 931 -26.11 11.81 -37.17
C GLY A 931 -26.96 12.45 -36.06
N ALA A 932 -28.28 12.21 -36.05
CA ALA A 932 -29.20 12.68 -35.00
C ALA A 932 -29.00 11.99 -33.64
N GLU A 933 -28.27 10.87 -33.58
CA GLU A 933 -27.99 10.11 -32.35
C GLU A 933 -26.71 10.56 -31.63
N ILE A 934 -25.93 11.49 -32.23
CA ILE A 934 -24.63 11.94 -31.74
C ILE A 934 -24.77 13.31 -31.07
N ALA A 935 -24.85 13.34 -29.73
CA ALA A 935 -24.82 14.54 -28.91
C ALA A 935 -23.41 14.74 -28.32
N ALA A 936 -23.14 15.90 -27.68
CA ALA A 936 -21.93 16.11 -26.88
C ALA A 936 -21.78 14.98 -25.83
N ASP A 937 -20.58 14.43 -25.68
CA ASP A 937 -20.24 13.34 -24.75
C ASP A 937 -20.90 11.97 -25.04
N THR A 938 -21.21 11.67 -26.30
CA THR A 938 -21.74 10.36 -26.68
C THR A 938 -20.65 9.27 -26.68
N ARG A 939 -20.90 8.16 -25.95
CA ARG A 939 -20.01 6.99 -25.77
C ARG A 939 -20.71 5.69 -26.18
N ILE A 940 -19.95 4.66 -26.57
CA ILE A 940 -20.49 3.31 -26.87
C ILE A 940 -20.00 2.29 -25.85
N ARG A 941 -20.92 1.47 -25.32
CA ARG A 941 -20.66 0.42 -24.32
C ARG A 941 -21.08 -0.95 -24.82
N PHE A 942 -20.23 -1.96 -24.64
CA PHE A 942 -20.53 -3.36 -24.96
C PHE A 942 -20.91 -4.14 -23.71
N ASN A 943 -21.95 -4.96 -23.80
CA ASN A 943 -22.46 -5.78 -22.72
C ASN A 943 -22.57 -7.24 -23.20
N ILE A 944 -21.90 -8.15 -22.51
CA ILE A 944 -21.92 -9.58 -22.84
C ILE A 944 -22.87 -10.27 -21.88
N THR A 945 -23.96 -10.85 -22.38
CA THR A 945 -24.93 -11.57 -21.54
C THR A 945 -24.82 -13.07 -21.77
N GLY A 946 -24.53 -13.80 -20.69
CA GLY A 946 -24.50 -15.26 -20.67
C GLY A 946 -24.37 -15.77 -19.24
N THR A 947 -25.42 -16.38 -18.73
CA THR A 947 -25.48 -17.02 -17.41
C THR A 947 -24.84 -18.41 -17.48
N GLY A 948 -23.58 -18.52 -17.09
CA GLY A 948 -22.89 -19.79 -16.88
C GLY A 948 -21.88 -19.61 -15.77
N GLY A 949 -22.06 -20.32 -14.66
CA GLY A 949 -21.22 -20.22 -13.46
C GLY A 949 -19.93 -21.04 -13.58
N ASP A 950 -19.05 -20.68 -14.51
CA ASP A 950 -17.71 -21.27 -14.60
C ASP A 950 -16.64 -20.31 -14.06
N SER A 951 -15.97 -20.73 -12.99
CA SER A 951 -14.85 -20.05 -12.32
C SER A 951 -13.55 -19.97 -13.14
N ASN A 952 -13.60 -20.40 -14.41
CA ASN A 952 -12.53 -20.20 -15.39
C ASN A 952 -12.99 -19.17 -16.42
N THR A 953 -12.67 -17.91 -16.19
CA THR A 953 -12.99 -16.78 -17.09
C THR A 953 -12.41 -17.03 -18.49
N ARG A 954 -13.24 -17.49 -19.43
CA ARG A 954 -12.93 -17.51 -20.86
C ARG A 954 -13.29 -16.16 -21.48
N TYR A 955 -12.38 -15.61 -22.27
CA TYR A 955 -12.41 -14.22 -22.73
C TYR A 955 -12.93 -14.10 -24.17
N VAL A 956 -13.68 -13.04 -24.46
CA VAL A 956 -13.99 -12.56 -25.81
C VAL A 956 -13.04 -11.39 -26.09
N TYR A 957 -12.31 -11.47 -27.20
CA TYR A 957 -11.34 -10.45 -27.61
C TYR A 957 -11.94 -9.60 -28.72
N PHE A 958 -11.76 -8.28 -28.66
CA PHE A 958 -12.15 -7.36 -29.72
C PHE A 958 -10.88 -6.71 -30.26
N ASP A 959 -10.66 -6.89 -31.57
CA ASP A 959 -9.53 -6.37 -32.32
C ASP A 959 -10.03 -5.33 -33.34
N ASN A 960 -9.14 -4.46 -33.84
CA ASN A 960 -9.43 -3.56 -34.97
C ASN A 960 -10.70 -2.69 -34.86
N VAL A 961 -11.06 -2.20 -33.67
CA VAL A 961 -12.19 -1.28 -33.49
C VAL A 961 -11.91 0.04 -34.25
N ARG A 962 -12.76 0.37 -35.22
CA ARG A 962 -12.67 1.53 -36.14
C ARG A 962 -13.99 2.29 -36.19
N PHE A 963 -13.89 3.61 -36.32
CA PHE A 963 -15.01 4.52 -36.55
C PHE A 963 -14.79 5.25 -37.88
N THR A 964 -15.80 5.28 -38.75
CA THR A 964 -15.74 5.94 -40.06
C THR A 964 -16.94 6.87 -40.25
N CYS A 965 -16.72 8.12 -40.64
CA CYS A 965 -17.77 9.12 -40.83
C CYS A 965 -18.17 9.21 -42.31
N HIS A 966 -19.46 9.35 -42.58
CA HIS A 966 -20.02 9.49 -43.92
C HIS A 966 -21.00 10.67 -43.97
N ASN A 967 -20.73 11.65 -44.84
CA ASN A 967 -21.59 12.82 -44.99
C ASN A 967 -22.73 12.55 -45.99
N ALA A 968 -23.98 12.75 -45.55
CA ALA A 968 -25.16 12.29 -46.27
C ALA A 968 -25.68 13.26 -47.35
N ALA A 969 -25.08 14.45 -47.51
CA ALA A 969 -25.61 15.49 -48.40
C ALA A 969 -24.61 15.93 -49.47
N THR A 970 -24.89 15.49 -50.71
CA THR A 970 -24.46 16.01 -52.03
C THR A 970 -23.24 15.40 -52.75
N THR A 971 -23.54 14.97 -53.96
CA THR A 971 -22.70 14.50 -55.07
C THR A 971 -21.80 15.62 -55.63
N PRO A 972 -20.67 15.28 -56.29
CA PRO A 972 -19.50 16.16 -56.40
C PRO A 972 -19.64 17.21 -57.51
N ALA A 973 -19.56 18.50 -57.16
CA ALA A 973 -19.35 19.59 -58.11
C ALA A 973 -18.49 20.71 -57.48
N THR A 974 -17.44 21.05 -58.21
CA THR A 974 -16.36 22.01 -58.00
C THR A 974 -16.77 23.45 -57.67
N ARG A 975 -16.03 24.12 -56.79
CA ARG A 975 -15.77 25.57 -56.86
C ARG A 975 -14.47 25.96 -56.12
N ASP A 976 -13.37 25.89 -56.86
CA ASP A 976 -12.19 26.73 -56.65
C ASP A 976 -12.50 28.17 -57.09
N ASN A 977 -11.94 29.15 -56.38
CA ASN A 977 -11.83 30.52 -56.88
C ASN A 977 -10.51 31.17 -56.40
N VAL A 978 -9.39 30.54 -56.77
CA VAL A 978 -8.08 31.22 -56.84
C VAL A 978 -7.66 31.28 -58.32
N PRO A 979 -7.25 32.45 -58.86
CA PRO A 979 -7.00 32.65 -60.28
C PRO A 979 -5.87 31.79 -60.87
N ALA A 980 -6.09 31.36 -62.11
CA ALA A 980 -5.18 30.55 -62.91
C ALA A 980 -3.87 31.29 -63.23
N GLY A 981 -2.74 30.64 -62.93
CA GLY A 981 -1.42 31.18 -63.30
C GLY A 981 -0.18 30.54 -62.67
N ALA A 982 -0.26 29.34 -62.07
CA ALA A 982 0.88 28.43 -61.85
C ALA A 982 0.35 27.04 -61.43
N ASN A 983 -0.27 26.35 -62.37
CA ASN A 983 -0.43 24.89 -62.34
C ASN A 983 0.82 24.28 -63.02
N PRO A 984 1.33 23.12 -62.57
CA PRO A 984 0.87 21.91 -63.25
C PRO A 984 0.64 20.72 -62.29
N ASP A 985 -0.57 20.18 -62.38
CA ASP A 985 -0.95 18.80 -62.68
C ASP A 985 0.06 17.74 -62.22
N LEU A 986 -0.44 16.74 -61.50
CA LEU A 986 -0.61 15.43 -62.13
C LEU A 986 -1.58 14.57 -61.33
N SER A 987 -2.75 14.37 -61.94
CA SER A 987 -3.50 13.14 -61.84
C SER A 987 -2.65 11.94 -62.33
N SER A 988 -1.66 11.53 -61.53
CA SER A 988 -0.96 10.25 -61.62
C SER A 988 -0.06 10.07 -60.38
N GLY A 989 -0.39 9.13 -59.49
CA GLY A 989 0.50 8.74 -58.40
C GLY A 989 0.44 9.61 -57.13
N VAL A 990 0.71 8.95 -56.00
CA VAL A 990 0.78 9.41 -54.60
C VAL A 990 1.57 10.74 -54.40
N PRO A 991 1.28 11.61 -53.41
CA PRO A 991 2.33 12.31 -52.68
C PRO A 991 2.76 11.44 -51.48
N SER A 992 3.81 10.66 -51.70
CA SER A 992 4.43 9.70 -50.77
C SER A 992 5.39 10.36 -49.77
N THR A 993 5.26 11.66 -49.46
CA THR A 993 6.43 12.49 -49.11
C THR A 993 6.40 13.29 -47.81
N LEU A 994 5.68 12.92 -46.74
CA LEU A 994 5.70 13.71 -45.48
C LEU A 994 5.84 12.87 -44.20
N VAL A 995 6.81 13.20 -43.35
CA VAL A 995 6.96 12.67 -41.98
C VAL A 995 6.62 13.79 -40.98
N THR A 996 5.50 13.67 -40.25
CA THR A 996 5.11 14.58 -39.16
C THR A 996 5.07 13.87 -37.80
N ALA A 997 5.70 14.44 -36.77
CA ALA A 997 5.49 14.06 -35.37
C ALA A 997 4.64 15.15 -34.70
N GLY A 998 3.46 14.77 -34.18
CA GLY A 998 2.44 15.70 -33.70
C GLY A 998 2.63 16.22 -32.27
N ASP A 999 1.79 17.19 -31.91
CA ASP A 999 1.73 18.13 -30.76
C ASP A 999 1.85 17.57 -29.32
N LYS A 1000 2.38 16.37 -29.12
CA LYS A 1000 2.41 15.67 -27.81
C LYS A 1000 3.81 15.36 -27.28
N PHE A 1001 4.85 15.74 -28.03
CA PHE A 1001 6.23 15.61 -27.58
C PHE A 1001 6.66 16.84 -26.80
N ALA A 1002 7.45 16.61 -25.76
CA ALA A 1002 8.15 17.67 -25.09
C ALA A 1002 9.56 17.28 -24.69
N LEU A 1003 10.44 18.28 -24.71
CA LEU A 1003 11.82 18.17 -24.26
C LEU A 1003 12.01 19.07 -23.05
N GLY A 1004 12.29 18.47 -21.89
CA GLY A 1004 12.82 19.19 -20.75
C GLY A 1004 14.22 19.76 -21.02
N PRO A 1005 14.74 20.62 -20.14
CA PRO A 1005 16.08 21.19 -20.29
C PRO A 1005 17.16 20.12 -20.45
N GLY A 1006 18.04 20.29 -21.44
CA GLY A 1006 19.14 19.35 -21.75
C GLY A 1006 18.69 18.03 -22.39
N GLN A 1007 17.40 17.83 -22.65
CA GLN A 1007 16.91 16.60 -23.28
C GLN A 1007 16.99 16.69 -24.81
N SER A 1008 17.17 15.52 -25.42
CA SER A 1008 17.14 15.33 -26.87
C SER A 1008 16.16 14.23 -27.26
N MET A 1009 15.55 14.38 -28.44
CA MET A 1009 14.82 13.32 -29.14
C MET A 1009 15.39 13.11 -30.53
N THR A 1010 15.33 11.88 -31.00
CA THR A 1010 15.82 11.47 -32.31
C THR A 1010 14.69 10.81 -33.08
N VAL A 1011 14.39 11.28 -34.28
CA VAL A 1011 13.46 10.67 -35.24
C VAL A 1011 14.27 10.11 -36.39
N THR A 1012 14.24 8.80 -36.57
CA THR A 1012 14.89 8.09 -37.68
C THR A 1012 13.83 7.58 -38.64
N TYR A 1013 14.10 7.57 -39.94
CA TYR A 1013 13.24 6.95 -40.95
C TYR A 1013 14.06 6.60 -42.21
N GLN A 1014 13.56 5.68 -43.03
CA GLN A 1014 14.26 5.19 -44.21
C GLN A 1014 13.52 5.56 -45.51
N VAL A 1015 14.31 5.81 -46.56
CA VAL A 1015 13.83 6.02 -47.92
C VAL A 1015 14.64 5.17 -48.90
N THR A 1016 14.07 4.78 -50.02
CA THR A 1016 14.76 4.17 -51.15
C THR A 1016 15.04 5.24 -52.21
N VAL A 1017 16.22 5.25 -52.81
CA VAL A 1017 16.56 6.15 -53.92
C VAL A 1017 15.85 5.66 -55.19
N ASP A 1018 15.08 6.53 -55.84
CA ASP A 1018 14.29 6.15 -57.01
C ASP A 1018 15.18 5.88 -58.24
N ALA A 1019 14.71 5.00 -59.14
CA ALA A 1019 15.45 4.52 -60.32
C ALA A 1019 15.96 5.63 -61.28
N GLY A 1020 15.42 6.86 -61.19
CA GLY A 1020 15.79 8.02 -62.01
C GLY A 1020 16.54 9.14 -61.27
N ALA A 1021 16.84 8.97 -59.98
CA ALA A 1021 17.55 9.99 -59.20
C ALA A 1021 19.01 10.11 -59.66
N THR A 1022 19.49 11.35 -59.86
CA THR A 1022 20.90 11.67 -60.15
C THR A 1022 21.26 12.99 -59.45
N GLY A 1023 22.53 13.20 -59.09
CA GLY A 1023 22.98 14.44 -58.45
C GLY A 1023 22.76 14.45 -56.93
N GLN A 1024 22.48 15.63 -56.36
CA GLN A 1024 22.32 15.80 -54.92
C GLN A 1024 20.84 15.74 -54.50
N LEU A 1025 20.52 14.85 -53.58
CA LEU A 1025 19.23 14.77 -52.91
C LEU A 1025 19.33 15.52 -51.58
N VAL A 1026 18.77 16.73 -51.53
CA VAL A 1026 18.73 17.55 -50.31
C VAL A 1026 17.40 17.34 -49.60
N ASN A 1027 17.46 16.98 -48.32
CA ASN A 1027 16.29 16.70 -47.50
C ASN A 1027 16.29 17.59 -46.24
N THR A 1028 15.23 18.38 -46.02
CA THR A 1028 15.16 19.40 -44.96
C THR A 1028 14.01 19.13 -44.00
N ALA A 1029 14.34 18.91 -42.73
CA ALA A 1029 13.37 18.85 -41.65
C ALA A 1029 13.20 20.22 -40.98
N SER A 1030 12.01 20.48 -40.42
CA SER A 1030 11.73 21.62 -39.57
C SER A 1030 11.12 21.20 -38.23
N ALA A 1031 11.32 21.99 -37.18
CA ALA A 1031 10.66 21.79 -35.89
C ALA A 1031 10.23 23.11 -35.24
N SER A 1032 9.14 23.08 -34.47
CA SER A 1032 8.61 24.26 -33.75
C SER A 1032 7.91 23.85 -32.44
N SER A 1033 7.71 24.81 -31.55
CA SER A 1033 6.94 24.69 -30.29
C SER A 1033 6.24 26.02 -29.97
N PRO A 1034 5.31 26.10 -29.01
CA PRO A 1034 4.79 27.37 -28.53
C PRO A 1034 5.88 28.27 -27.92
N GLN A 1035 6.96 27.68 -27.41
CA GLN A 1035 8.11 28.41 -26.83
C GLN A 1035 9.15 28.80 -27.89
N THR A 1036 9.17 28.14 -29.05
CA THR A 1036 9.94 28.47 -30.27
C THR A 1036 8.99 28.50 -31.47
N PRO A 1037 8.18 29.57 -31.65
CA PRO A 1037 7.12 29.61 -32.66
C PRO A 1037 7.63 29.65 -34.09
N ASN A 1038 8.83 30.22 -34.30
CA ASN A 1038 9.49 30.25 -35.60
C ASN A 1038 10.17 28.90 -35.85
N PRO A 1039 9.79 28.13 -36.89
CA PRO A 1039 10.35 26.80 -37.09
C PRO A 1039 11.87 26.84 -37.35
N ILE A 1040 12.62 26.04 -36.61
CA ILE A 1040 14.03 25.78 -36.84
C ILE A 1040 14.18 24.70 -37.92
N GLN A 1041 15.28 24.71 -38.69
CA GLN A 1041 15.48 23.78 -39.81
C GLN A 1041 16.83 23.06 -39.77
N GLY A 1042 16.85 21.80 -40.22
CA GLY A 1042 18.05 20.99 -40.38
C GLY A 1042 18.00 20.17 -41.66
N SER A 1043 19.10 20.17 -42.44
CA SER A 1043 19.16 19.53 -43.75
C SER A 1043 20.26 18.47 -43.82
N ALA A 1044 20.01 17.42 -44.61
CA ALA A 1044 21.02 16.43 -44.98
C ALA A 1044 21.05 16.24 -46.51
N THR A 1045 22.20 15.85 -47.04
CA THR A 1045 22.39 15.65 -48.50
C THR A 1045 22.92 14.26 -48.78
N VAL A 1046 22.33 13.59 -49.78
CA VAL A 1046 22.81 12.33 -50.34
C VAL A 1046 23.25 12.55 -51.78
N LEU A 1047 24.43 12.06 -52.16
CA LEU A 1047 24.94 12.12 -53.54
C LEU A 1047 24.61 10.84 -54.31
N VAL A 1048 23.96 10.99 -55.46
CA VAL A 1048 23.67 9.91 -56.41
C VAL A 1048 24.55 10.10 -57.66
N PRO A 1049 25.56 9.24 -57.88
CA PRO A 1049 26.46 9.35 -59.03
C PRO A 1049 25.70 9.32 -60.36
N ASN A 1050 25.99 10.26 -61.28
CA ASN A 1050 25.41 10.28 -62.62
C ASN A 1050 26.24 9.37 -63.56
N PRO A 1051 25.67 8.30 -64.14
CA PRO A 1051 26.37 7.46 -65.13
C PRO A 1051 26.69 8.19 -66.45
N ALA A 1052 26.07 9.35 -66.71
CA ALA A 1052 26.13 10.08 -67.99
C ALA A 1052 27.15 11.24 -68.04
N LEU A 1053 28.18 11.26 -67.19
CA LEU A 1053 29.30 12.17 -67.39
C LEU A 1053 30.16 11.66 -68.57
N THR A 1054 30.09 12.37 -69.71
CA THR A 1054 30.90 12.11 -70.91
C THR A 1054 32.36 12.45 -70.62
N LEU A 1055 33.22 11.43 -70.65
CA LEU A 1055 34.67 11.59 -70.57
C LEU A 1055 35.23 11.45 -71.99
N THR A 1056 35.65 12.55 -72.61
CA THR A 1056 36.50 12.51 -73.81
C THR A 1056 37.96 12.49 -73.35
N ALA A 1057 38.67 11.40 -73.63
CA ALA A 1057 40.07 11.26 -73.27
C ALA A 1057 40.83 10.57 -74.40
N LEU A 1058 41.99 11.11 -74.77
CA LEU A 1058 42.85 10.61 -75.84
C LEU A 1058 44.27 10.42 -75.32
N THR A 1059 44.90 9.31 -75.72
CA THR A 1059 46.31 9.08 -75.48
C THR A 1059 47.05 8.99 -76.83
N LEU A 1060 48.07 9.83 -77.05
CA LEU A 1060 48.93 9.79 -78.24
C LEU A 1060 50.28 9.17 -77.88
N THR A 1061 50.68 8.17 -78.66
CA THR A 1061 52.01 7.56 -78.59
C THR A 1061 52.81 7.96 -79.83
N LYS A 1062 53.99 8.54 -79.61
CA LYS A 1062 54.97 8.88 -80.65
C LYS A 1062 56.21 7.99 -80.46
N SER A 1063 56.60 7.25 -81.49
CA SER A 1063 57.80 6.40 -81.47
C SER A 1063 58.78 6.81 -82.57
N ALA A 1064 60.07 6.60 -82.34
CA ALA A 1064 61.16 7.10 -83.18
C ALA A 1064 62.08 5.95 -83.63
N SER A 1065 62.47 5.94 -84.90
CA SER A 1065 63.40 4.95 -85.46
C SER A 1065 64.42 5.63 -86.39
N PRO A 1066 65.74 5.50 -86.12
CA PRO A 1066 66.33 4.85 -84.96
C PRO A 1066 66.03 5.62 -83.66
N ALA A 1067 65.89 4.91 -82.54
CA ALA A 1067 65.53 5.51 -81.24
C ALA A 1067 66.68 6.34 -80.60
N SER A 1068 67.88 6.22 -81.16
CA SER A 1068 69.07 6.98 -80.79
C SER A 1068 69.86 7.32 -82.04
N VAL A 1069 70.49 8.49 -82.02
CA VAL A 1069 71.31 9.02 -83.11
C VAL A 1069 72.69 9.35 -82.56
N THR A 1070 73.72 9.17 -83.40
CA THR A 1070 75.11 9.22 -82.94
C THR A 1070 75.92 10.34 -83.59
N GLN A 1071 75.40 10.96 -84.65
CA GLN A 1071 76.04 12.09 -85.32
C GLN A 1071 75.02 13.05 -85.96
N ALA A 1072 75.44 14.28 -86.23
CA ALA A 1072 74.64 15.22 -87.02
C ALA A 1072 74.48 14.71 -88.46
N GLY A 1073 73.29 14.88 -89.02
CA GLY A 1073 72.90 14.35 -90.33
C GLY A 1073 72.14 13.03 -90.26
N ASP A 1074 72.09 12.35 -89.11
CA ASP A 1074 71.24 11.16 -88.93
C ASP A 1074 69.75 11.53 -89.09
N VAL A 1075 68.98 10.69 -89.79
CA VAL A 1075 67.54 10.91 -90.01
C VAL A 1075 66.71 9.99 -89.12
N ILE A 1076 65.87 10.59 -88.28
CA ILE A 1076 64.91 9.88 -87.41
C ILE A 1076 63.54 9.90 -88.06
N THR A 1077 62.93 8.74 -88.27
CA THR A 1077 61.53 8.62 -88.72
C THR A 1077 60.62 8.36 -87.52
N TYR A 1078 59.51 9.10 -87.42
CA TYR A 1078 58.54 9.00 -86.34
C TYR A 1078 57.24 8.33 -86.78
N THR A 1079 56.66 7.50 -85.90
CA THR A 1079 55.31 6.94 -86.06
C THR A 1079 54.40 7.35 -84.91
N PHE A 1080 53.11 7.49 -85.19
CA PHE A 1080 52.11 8.02 -84.27
C PHE A 1080 50.91 7.06 -84.16
N SER A 1081 50.45 6.80 -82.93
CA SER A 1081 49.20 6.06 -82.68
C SER A 1081 48.36 6.74 -81.61
N VAL A 1082 47.04 6.79 -81.81
CA VAL A 1082 46.09 7.43 -80.91
C VAL A 1082 45.09 6.40 -80.38
N GLU A 1083 44.86 6.42 -79.08
CA GLU A 1083 43.85 5.61 -78.38
C GLU A 1083 42.78 6.52 -77.75
N ASN A 1084 41.51 6.14 -77.90
CA ASN A 1084 40.39 6.78 -77.19
C ASN A 1084 40.16 6.10 -75.84
N THR A 1085 40.64 6.70 -74.76
CA THR A 1085 40.47 6.20 -73.39
C THR A 1085 39.21 6.75 -72.71
N GLY A 1086 38.40 7.51 -73.45
CA GLY A 1086 37.11 8.04 -73.01
C GLY A 1086 35.95 7.06 -73.21
N ASN A 1087 34.75 7.44 -72.78
CA ASN A 1087 33.52 6.64 -72.94
C ASN A 1087 32.64 7.08 -74.14
N VAL A 1088 33.13 8.01 -74.98
CA VAL A 1088 32.43 8.52 -76.18
C VAL A 1088 33.28 8.32 -77.44
N THR A 1089 32.67 7.90 -78.55
CA THR A 1089 33.34 7.79 -79.86
C THR A 1089 33.78 9.16 -80.37
N LEU A 1090 35.06 9.29 -80.74
CA LEU A 1090 35.65 10.54 -81.23
C LEU A 1090 35.69 10.55 -82.76
N THR A 1091 35.51 11.71 -83.38
CA THR A 1091 35.55 11.86 -84.84
C THR A 1091 36.52 12.97 -85.25
N ASN A 1092 37.08 12.86 -86.46
CA ASN A 1092 38.05 13.82 -87.03
C ASN A 1092 39.30 14.07 -86.18
N VAL A 1093 39.88 13.01 -85.60
CA VAL A 1093 41.08 13.14 -84.76
C VAL A 1093 42.32 13.44 -85.63
N ASN A 1094 43.03 14.51 -85.29
CA ASN A 1094 44.22 14.99 -85.99
C ASN A 1094 45.45 15.04 -85.07
N VAL A 1095 46.64 14.85 -85.64
CA VAL A 1095 47.92 14.92 -84.92
C VAL A 1095 48.81 15.95 -85.58
N SER A 1096 49.38 16.83 -84.77
CA SER A 1096 50.40 17.80 -85.19
C SER A 1096 51.63 17.67 -84.30
N ASP A 1097 52.80 17.97 -84.84
CA ASP A 1097 54.04 17.89 -84.08
C ASP A 1097 54.89 19.15 -84.32
N PRO A 1098 55.10 20.00 -83.30
CA PRO A 1098 55.84 21.25 -83.47
C PRO A 1098 57.30 21.07 -83.90
N LEU A 1099 57.92 19.91 -83.64
CA LEU A 1099 59.28 19.60 -84.09
C LEU A 1099 59.30 19.20 -85.57
N LEU A 1100 58.24 18.55 -86.03
CA LEU A 1100 58.03 18.15 -87.42
C LEU A 1100 57.06 19.13 -88.08
N GLY A 1101 57.49 20.38 -88.24
CA GLY A 1101 56.60 21.48 -88.69
C GLY A 1101 55.95 21.28 -90.07
N SER A 1102 56.37 20.28 -90.84
CA SER A 1102 55.77 19.85 -92.12
C SER A 1102 54.97 18.54 -92.02
N LEU A 1103 54.67 18.03 -90.81
CA LEU A 1103 53.95 16.78 -90.60
C LEU A 1103 52.50 16.91 -91.07
N VAL A 1104 52.10 16.02 -91.98
CA VAL A 1104 50.70 15.88 -92.42
C VAL A 1104 50.27 14.44 -92.24
N CYS A 1105 49.31 14.21 -91.34
CA CYS A 1105 48.71 12.90 -91.09
C CYS A 1105 47.29 12.84 -91.66
N THR A 1106 46.88 11.68 -92.16
CA THR A 1106 45.46 11.47 -92.53
C THR A 1106 44.60 11.45 -91.25
N PRO A 1107 43.54 12.29 -91.14
CA PRO A 1107 42.67 12.31 -89.96
C PRO A 1107 41.98 10.95 -89.73
N ILE A 1108 41.78 10.58 -88.46
CA ILE A 1108 40.96 9.40 -88.11
C ILE A 1108 39.49 9.84 -88.08
N ALA A 1109 38.71 9.34 -89.03
CA ALA A 1109 37.31 9.75 -89.19
C ALA A 1109 36.42 9.38 -87.98
N SER A 1110 36.67 8.22 -87.36
CA SER A 1110 35.95 7.76 -86.17
C SER A 1110 36.82 6.82 -85.35
N LEU A 1111 36.84 7.00 -84.03
CA LEU A 1111 37.59 6.21 -83.06
C LEU A 1111 36.72 5.90 -81.84
N ALA A 1112 36.23 4.67 -81.75
CA ALA A 1112 35.37 4.22 -80.66
C ALA A 1112 36.12 4.13 -79.31
N PRO A 1113 35.41 4.16 -78.17
CA PRO A 1113 36.00 3.93 -76.85
C PRO A 1113 36.87 2.65 -76.80
N GLY A 1114 38.08 2.75 -76.26
CA GLY A 1114 39.07 1.67 -76.15
C GLY A 1114 39.79 1.29 -77.45
N ALA A 1115 39.46 1.91 -78.59
CA ALA A 1115 40.11 1.62 -79.86
C ALA A 1115 41.41 2.42 -80.02
N THR A 1116 42.45 1.76 -80.56
CA THR A 1116 43.73 2.38 -80.94
C THR A 1116 43.91 2.34 -82.46
N ALA A 1117 44.32 3.46 -83.06
CA ALA A 1117 44.63 3.56 -84.48
C ALA A 1117 46.02 4.17 -84.71
N SER A 1118 46.80 3.60 -85.63
CA SER A 1118 48.08 4.15 -86.08
C SER A 1118 47.86 5.08 -87.29
N LEU A 1119 48.52 6.24 -87.30
CA LEU A 1119 48.38 7.23 -88.36
C LEU A 1119 49.44 7.03 -89.46
N SER A 1120 49.02 7.17 -90.71
CA SER A 1120 49.93 7.32 -91.86
C SER A 1120 50.20 8.81 -92.06
N CYS A 1121 51.46 9.21 -91.95
CA CYS A 1121 51.87 10.62 -92.01
C CYS A 1121 53.03 10.82 -93.01
N THR A 1122 53.05 11.96 -93.68
CA THR A 1122 54.17 12.43 -94.51
C THR A 1122 54.89 13.60 -93.80
N GLY A 1123 56.17 13.80 -94.11
CA GLY A 1123 57.00 14.78 -93.39
C GLY A 1123 57.36 14.36 -91.96
N ASN A 1124 57.22 13.06 -91.64
CA ASN A 1124 57.43 12.47 -90.32
C ASN A 1124 58.89 12.12 -90.01
N SER A 1125 59.85 12.77 -90.67
CA SER A 1125 61.28 12.55 -90.44
C SER A 1125 61.97 13.83 -89.99
N TYR A 1126 62.97 13.70 -89.12
CA TYR A 1126 63.79 14.81 -88.63
C TYR A 1126 65.26 14.49 -88.85
N THR A 1127 65.98 15.41 -89.50
CA THR A 1127 67.44 15.30 -89.65
C THR A 1127 68.11 16.00 -88.48
N VAL A 1128 68.91 15.25 -87.73
CA VAL A 1128 69.56 15.70 -86.50
C VAL A 1128 70.62 16.74 -86.82
N THR A 1129 70.61 17.86 -86.11
CA THR A 1129 71.64 18.90 -86.27
C THR A 1129 72.77 18.73 -85.26
N GLN A 1130 73.93 19.35 -85.50
CA GLN A 1130 75.04 19.29 -84.54
C GLN A 1130 74.68 19.91 -83.19
N GLY A 1131 73.83 20.95 -83.17
CA GLY A 1131 73.30 21.52 -81.93
C GLY A 1131 72.43 20.56 -81.11
N ASP A 1132 71.75 19.59 -81.76
CA ASP A 1132 70.98 18.56 -81.05
C ASP A 1132 71.87 17.49 -80.39
N ILE A 1133 73.01 17.18 -81.03
CA ILE A 1133 74.03 16.27 -80.48
C ILE A 1133 74.70 16.91 -79.26
N ASP A 1134 75.13 18.17 -79.41
CA ASP A 1134 75.91 18.88 -78.39
C ASP A 1134 75.04 19.31 -77.18
N GLY A 1135 73.75 19.56 -77.40
CA GLY A 1135 72.83 20.05 -76.36
C GLY A 1135 72.10 18.97 -75.55
N ASN A 1136 71.97 17.73 -76.04
CA ASN A 1136 71.14 16.69 -75.41
C ASN A 1136 71.72 15.25 -75.48
N GLY A 1137 73.02 15.09 -75.75
CA GLY A 1137 73.72 13.80 -75.63
C GLY A 1137 73.17 12.66 -76.51
N GLY A 1138 72.73 12.98 -77.73
CA GLY A 1138 72.19 11.99 -78.69
C GLY A 1138 70.75 11.52 -78.39
N ARG A 1139 70.03 12.17 -77.46
CA ARG A 1139 68.61 11.85 -77.12
C ARG A 1139 67.61 12.86 -77.69
N ALA A 1140 67.80 13.32 -78.93
CA ALA A 1140 66.84 14.20 -79.61
C ALA A 1140 65.46 13.54 -79.88
N ALA A 1141 65.34 12.22 -79.69
CA ALA A 1141 64.16 11.43 -80.06
C ALA A 1141 62.93 11.51 -79.11
N ARG A 1142 62.94 12.35 -78.05
CA ARG A 1142 61.85 12.38 -77.05
C ARG A 1142 61.27 13.77 -76.75
N ARG A 1143 61.04 14.61 -77.75
CA ARG A 1143 60.10 15.76 -77.59
C ARG A 1143 58.66 15.28 -77.85
N ARG A 1144 57.76 15.49 -76.87
CA ARG A 1144 56.33 15.13 -76.91
C ARG A 1144 55.65 15.81 -78.11
N ALA A 1145 54.81 15.08 -78.83
CA ALA A 1145 53.86 15.68 -79.79
C ALA A 1145 52.63 16.18 -79.03
N ASP A 1146 52.04 17.27 -79.51
CA ASP A 1146 50.82 17.83 -78.93
C ASP A 1146 49.60 17.40 -79.76
N LEU A 1147 48.59 16.85 -79.07
CA LEU A 1147 47.27 16.54 -79.62
C LEU A 1147 46.42 17.81 -79.67
N ARG A 1148 45.59 17.96 -80.71
CA ARG A 1148 44.50 18.94 -80.74
C ARG A 1148 43.18 18.28 -81.09
#